data_AF-A0A1V5ZF56-F1
#
_entry.id   AF-A0A1V5ZF56-F1
#
_cell.length_a   1.000
_cell.length_b   1.000
_cell.length_c   1.000
_cell.angle_alpha   90.00
_cell.angle_beta   90.00
_cell.angle_gamma   90.00
#
_symmetry.space_group_name_H-M   'P 1'
#
loop_
_entity.id
_entity.type
_entity.pdbx_description
1 polymer ?
#
loop_
_entity_poly.entity_id
_entity_poly.type
_entity_poly.pdbx_seq_one_letter_code
_entity_poly.pdbx_strand_id
1 'polypeptide(L)'
;MTKNILFMIVMCSLTGIAILLGAGCPPINDATQNLLVKALLKSDCRGCDTCRPEEGEGEPEEGEAEGEFDEGEPEEGEVAPVEGEGVPDEGEPEEGEGESAEGEGELLEGEGELLEGEGEPVEGEGEPEGAREIAAAIAEAKNDVDIFPDALLDDGKKAVLHDKLGEAEDAYQRGDVCAASSAILDYLVQLQDFRQGDSLVPAEMLYNSGRMLRYRMLTVTPESNPCAGDEHVGKVADVLLDAQATNENQIRAIFTFGEPKVGTRLGKGETFTKIIVPGVASSTHELGRPDIPMISRLVAVPNNVRISVRAVAEEAEEILLKLHPVQDEGLAQPEPEPGPPRTDIPAFVKDEKFYATNTLYPPKQAVVTELGEVRGLRLAKIQVPVGQYNPASNTLHLFRKAEVTISFEGSGSWSIDPDKQFDNHLQNIVGTVLNKDILKELRPTPYTGSEFGEELMVITHSDFITQANALAKHKTERGLITNVHLANEYSGNILDQNEIRDLIVSHWNDFMVKPSYVLLIGDVEFIPAYYYPESKGGSDEEPPPPSDFGYSTLNDPTNRHLSDLIVGRLTVRTAEEAEAVVNKIIDYEKNPPNVEDFYKHAAMCSRLQCCQQPTCWLTPDGTACLMSSFGVERQPFLEPLETAHDTISAAGFTIQRIYGETLYGGDPDEGIPPYTDDPIPRRFSSKNPLPPDLGPDGGYEWSLDNQGPKTDELRTAWDAGRIFIFFNWHGACDGGGWWGPPFFTGNLDSLATGNPLPILLSTTCDSGFYDLEIHSAPCSPEGSKTSFAEKALRLADKGAVAVIAAPRATKIHDNGLLTMGYGEAIAGQAGTYRLGDLFFEGQVHIYLNASEAAGRVQNHLYHIFGDPTLRVRVKRPITVLASSARASAALIGKIPTLSISYATDGATLTVYHESALSRALIPIGRGVVKKGVAEIQLLTNQELPDGMIVQIAATHPDAMARYFTSKITVARPD
;
A
#
# COMPACT_ATOMS: atom_id res chain seq x y z
N MET A 1 23.06 19.21 -52.98
CA MET A 1 23.32 20.58 -52.49
C MET A 1 22.75 20.69 -51.09
N THR A 2 23.49 20.20 -50.09
CA THR A 2 22.91 19.94 -48.75
C THR A 2 23.99 20.03 -47.68
N LYS A 3 24.63 21.20 -47.57
CA LYS A 3 25.61 21.51 -46.50
C LYS A 3 25.61 22.97 -46.00
N ASN A 4 24.73 23.84 -46.51
CA ASN A 4 24.73 25.28 -46.20
C ASN A 4 23.48 25.80 -45.45
N ILE A 5 22.58 24.93 -44.97
CA ILE A 5 21.40 25.36 -44.18
C ILE A 5 21.61 25.12 -42.67
N LEU A 6 22.41 24.12 -42.29
CA LEU A 6 22.68 23.80 -40.88
C LEU A 6 23.56 24.86 -40.15
N PHE A 7 24.21 25.76 -40.89
CA PHE A 7 25.12 26.77 -40.31
C PHE A 7 24.43 28.09 -39.94
N MET A 8 23.16 28.28 -40.33
CA MET A 8 22.45 29.55 -40.14
C MET A 8 21.46 29.51 -38.96
N ILE A 9 21.11 28.33 -38.45
CA ILE A 9 20.21 28.14 -37.30
C ILE A 9 20.99 28.17 -35.97
N VAL A 10 22.27 27.76 -35.97
CA VAL A 10 23.11 27.65 -34.76
C VAL A 10 23.67 29.01 -34.27
N MET A 11 23.50 30.09 -35.04
CA MET A 11 24.06 31.42 -34.74
C MET A 11 23.07 32.44 -34.13
N CYS A 12 21.80 32.08 -33.93
CA CYS A 12 20.81 32.98 -33.29
C CYS A 12 20.49 32.65 -31.82
N SER A 13 21.05 31.56 -31.27
CA SER A 13 20.71 31.07 -29.91
C SER A 13 21.62 31.59 -28.79
N LEU A 14 22.62 32.43 -29.11
CA LEU A 14 23.73 32.77 -28.19
C LEU A 14 24.11 34.27 -28.23
N THR A 15 23.24 35.14 -27.73
CA THR A 15 23.53 36.35 -26.89
C THR A 15 22.30 37.27 -26.83
N GLY A 16 21.97 37.82 -25.65
CA GLY A 16 20.95 38.89 -25.59
C GLY A 16 20.27 39.15 -24.25
N ILE A 17 21.01 39.51 -23.19
CA ILE A 17 20.42 40.30 -22.09
C ILE A 17 20.43 41.77 -22.50
N ALA A 18 19.26 42.44 -22.50
CA ALA A 18 19.02 43.84 -22.10
C ALA A 18 17.99 44.62 -22.97
N ILE A 19 16.91 45.04 -22.28
CA ILE A 19 16.25 46.37 -22.36
C ILE A 19 15.27 46.67 -23.54
N LEU A 20 14.01 46.87 -23.13
CA LEU A 20 13.01 47.86 -23.58
C LEU A 20 13.20 48.54 -24.94
N LEU A 21 12.25 48.34 -25.86
CA LEU A 21 11.28 49.36 -26.35
C LEU A 21 10.37 48.73 -27.42
N GLY A 22 9.08 49.09 -27.41
CA GLY A 22 8.06 48.38 -28.21
C GLY A 22 8.03 48.73 -29.70
N ALA A 23 7.88 47.69 -30.53
CA ALA A 23 7.27 47.74 -31.87
C ALA A 23 6.76 46.34 -32.22
N GLY A 24 5.52 46.22 -32.70
CA GLY A 24 4.89 44.91 -32.96
C GLY A 24 5.36 44.23 -34.25
N CYS A 25 5.27 42.90 -34.28
CA CYS A 25 5.46 42.07 -35.48
C CYS A 25 4.11 41.41 -35.89
N PRO A 26 3.81 41.25 -37.19
CA PRO A 26 2.52 40.76 -37.67
C PRO A 26 2.40 39.21 -37.67
N PRO A 27 1.17 38.67 -37.71
CA PRO A 27 0.94 37.21 -37.69
C PRO A 27 1.35 36.52 -39.01
N ILE A 28 1.79 35.26 -38.88
CA ILE A 28 2.09 34.34 -39.99
C ILE A 28 0.80 33.57 -40.35
N ASN A 29 0.60 33.26 -41.63
CA ASN A 29 -0.65 32.68 -42.15
C ASN A 29 -0.64 31.15 -42.34
N ASP A 30 -1.83 30.55 -42.34
CA ASP A 30 -2.12 29.10 -42.35
C ASP A 30 -1.54 28.32 -43.55
N ALA A 31 -1.18 29.04 -44.61
CA ALA A 31 -0.48 28.47 -45.77
C ALA A 31 0.90 27.90 -45.40
N THR A 32 1.52 28.40 -44.32
CA THR A 32 2.87 27.98 -43.90
C THR A 32 2.82 26.73 -43.01
N GLN A 33 1.80 26.57 -42.15
CA GLN A 33 1.61 25.35 -41.35
C GLN A 33 1.27 24.13 -42.21
N ASN A 34 0.40 24.29 -43.21
CA ASN A 34 -0.04 23.20 -44.09
C ASN A 34 1.08 22.56 -44.95
N LEU A 35 2.22 23.23 -45.10
CA LEU A 35 3.40 22.70 -45.80
C LEU A 35 4.32 21.86 -44.91
N LEU A 36 4.30 22.07 -43.58
CA LEU A 36 5.06 21.25 -42.62
C LEU A 36 4.40 19.87 -42.43
N VAL A 37 3.07 19.84 -42.22
CA VAL A 37 2.31 18.61 -41.97
C VAL A 37 2.42 17.62 -43.13
N LYS A 38 2.41 18.11 -44.38
CA LYS A 38 2.55 17.28 -45.58
C LYS A 38 3.96 16.74 -45.84
N ALA A 39 4.97 17.21 -45.12
CA ALA A 39 6.34 16.71 -45.20
C ALA A 39 6.63 15.56 -44.22
N LEU A 40 5.89 15.47 -43.10
CA LEU A 40 6.13 14.49 -42.03
C LEU A 40 5.45 13.13 -42.26
N LEU A 41 4.41 13.06 -43.10
CA LEU A 41 3.61 11.84 -43.33
C LEU A 41 4.09 10.96 -44.51
N LYS A 42 5.39 10.95 -44.84
CA LYS A 42 5.95 10.19 -45.99
C LYS A 42 7.28 9.45 -45.72
N SER A 43 7.36 8.72 -44.62
CA SER A 43 8.30 7.61 -44.37
C SER A 43 7.91 6.93 -43.05
N ASP A 44 7.70 5.62 -42.92
CA ASP A 44 7.76 4.51 -43.88
C ASP A 44 6.69 3.46 -43.53
N CYS A 45 6.06 2.86 -44.56
CA CYS A 45 5.25 1.64 -44.43
C CYS A 45 5.68 0.66 -45.53
N ARG A 46 6.01 -0.59 -45.20
CA ARG A 46 6.27 -1.66 -46.18
C ARG A 46 5.90 -3.07 -45.67
N GLY A 47 4.76 -3.56 -46.17
CA GLY A 47 4.32 -4.98 -46.22
C GLY A 47 3.96 -5.64 -44.88
N CYS A 48 3.20 -6.74 -44.80
CA CYS A 48 2.33 -7.49 -45.75
C CYS A 48 1.61 -8.57 -44.91
N ASP A 49 0.36 -9.01 -45.14
CA ASP A 49 -0.64 -8.68 -46.16
C ASP A 49 -2.06 -9.14 -45.68
N THR A 50 -3.06 -9.24 -46.58
CA THR A 50 -4.39 -9.88 -46.42
C THR A 50 -5.42 -9.25 -45.48
N CYS A 51 -6.42 -8.58 -46.08
CA CYS A 51 -7.83 -8.99 -46.04
C CYS A 51 -8.59 -8.39 -47.24
N ARG A 52 -9.60 -9.10 -47.75
CA ARG A 52 -10.49 -8.65 -48.85
C ARG A 52 -11.78 -8.06 -48.27
N PRO A 53 -12.43 -7.09 -48.95
CA PRO A 53 -13.75 -6.60 -48.59
C PRO A 53 -14.87 -7.46 -49.19
N GLU A 54 -16.04 -7.44 -48.57
CA GLU A 54 -17.32 -7.54 -49.28
C GLU A 54 -18.13 -6.27 -49.00
N GLU A 55 -18.86 -5.81 -50.03
CA GLU A 55 -19.60 -4.56 -50.07
C GLU A 55 -21.06 -4.77 -49.64
N GLY A 56 -21.72 -3.72 -49.14
CA GLY A 56 -23.14 -3.74 -48.79
C GLY A 56 -23.70 -2.33 -48.60
N GLU A 57 -24.29 -1.77 -49.65
CA GLU A 57 -24.82 -0.41 -49.72
C GLU A 57 -26.13 -0.23 -48.93
N GLY A 58 -26.44 0.99 -48.50
CA GLY A 58 -27.73 1.36 -47.90
C GLY A 58 -27.80 2.83 -47.45
N GLU A 59 -28.30 3.71 -48.32
CA GLU A 59 -28.60 5.12 -48.01
C GLU A 59 -29.89 5.30 -47.16
N PRO A 60 -30.13 6.48 -46.55
CA PRO A 60 -31.11 6.65 -45.46
C PRO A 60 -32.52 7.06 -45.95
N GLU A 61 -33.52 6.92 -45.07
CA GLU A 61 -34.80 7.62 -45.19
C GLU A 61 -35.15 8.43 -43.91
N GLU A 62 -35.83 9.55 -44.14
CA GLU A 62 -36.33 10.50 -43.15
C GLU A 62 -37.63 10.00 -42.47
N GLY A 63 -37.98 10.57 -41.32
CA GLY A 63 -39.25 10.24 -40.64
C GLY A 63 -39.58 11.16 -39.47
N GLU A 64 -40.22 12.30 -39.76
CA GLU A 64 -40.78 13.21 -38.76
C GLU A 64 -41.97 12.57 -38.00
N ALA A 65 -42.13 12.92 -36.71
CA ALA A 65 -43.45 12.96 -36.06
C ALA A 65 -43.43 13.91 -34.85
N GLU A 66 -44.31 14.92 -34.87
CA GLU A 66 -44.53 15.87 -33.77
C GLU A 66 -45.36 15.27 -32.63
N GLY A 67 -45.25 15.84 -31.43
CA GLY A 67 -46.10 15.52 -30.27
C GLY A 67 -46.10 16.66 -29.26
N GLU A 68 -47.22 17.38 -29.16
CA GLU A 68 -47.39 18.60 -28.36
C GLU A 68 -47.54 18.38 -26.84
N PHE A 69 -47.14 19.42 -26.08
CA PHE A 69 -47.71 19.94 -24.82
C PHE A 69 -48.41 19.01 -23.81
N ASP A 70 -48.02 19.15 -22.53
CA ASP A 70 -48.92 19.82 -21.57
C ASP A 70 -48.14 20.58 -20.47
N GLU A 71 -48.72 21.67 -19.96
CA GLU A 71 -48.17 22.45 -18.82
C GLU A 71 -48.96 22.14 -17.53
N GLY A 72 -48.28 22.06 -16.39
CA GLY A 72 -48.90 21.80 -15.08
C GLY A 72 -48.21 22.50 -13.93
N GLU A 73 -48.78 23.62 -13.48
CA GLU A 73 -48.34 24.40 -12.32
C GLU A 73 -48.80 23.78 -10.96
N PRO A 74 -48.29 24.24 -9.80
CA PRO A 74 -48.25 23.46 -8.54
C PRO A 74 -49.44 23.69 -7.59
N GLU A 75 -49.54 22.85 -6.55
CA GLU A 75 -50.38 23.11 -5.37
C GLU A 75 -49.56 23.17 -4.06
N GLU A 76 -49.78 24.24 -3.29
CA GLU A 76 -49.46 24.34 -1.85
C GLU A 76 -50.61 23.73 -1.01
N GLY A 77 -50.33 23.20 0.19
CA GLY A 77 -51.37 22.60 1.05
C GLY A 77 -50.99 22.45 2.53
N GLU A 78 -51.51 23.34 3.37
CA GLU A 78 -51.14 23.61 4.77
C GLU A 78 -51.61 22.61 5.87
N VAL A 79 -50.71 22.32 6.84
CA VAL A 79 -50.83 22.56 8.32
C VAL A 79 -51.91 21.86 9.22
N ALA A 80 -51.39 21.00 10.14
CA ALA A 80 -51.73 20.84 11.59
C ALA A 80 -53.04 20.11 12.06
N PRO A 81 -53.30 19.96 13.39
CA PRO A 81 -52.48 19.30 14.45
C PRO A 81 -53.30 18.37 15.40
N VAL A 82 -52.64 17.55 16.26
CA VAL A 82 -53.20 17.11 17.57
C VAL A 82 -52.10 16.97 18.63
N GLU A 83 -52.43 17.35 19.87
CA GLU A 83 -51.58 17.42 21.08
C GLU A 83 -51.47 16.08 21.86
N GLY A 84 -50.54 16.02 22.83
CA GLY A 84 -50.45 14.94 23.82
C GLY A 84 -49.37 15.20 24.88
N GLU A 85 -49.73 15.90 25.97
CA GLU A 85 -48.81 16.28 27.07
C GLU A 85 -48.44 15.10 28.01
N GLY A 86 -47.29 15.19 28.70
CA GLY A 86 -46.95 14.29 29.81
C GLY A 86 -45.52 14.43 30.37
N VAL A 87 -45.34 15.24 31.43
CA VAL A 87 -44.09 15.52 32.19
C VAL A 87 -44.51 15.98 33.61
N PRO A 88 -43.75 15.84 34.74
CA PRO A 88 -42.63 14.95 35.12
C PRO A 88 -42.90 14.12 36.42
N ASP A 89 -41.91 13.36 36.90
CA ASP A 89 -41.54 13.18 38.34
C ASP A 89 -40.09 12.62 38.35
N GLU A 90 -39.07 13.38 38.75
CA GLU A 90 -38.47 13.51 40.10
C GLU A 90 -37.98 12.19 40.74
N GLY A 91 -36.66 12.08 40.99
CA GLY A 91 -36.05 10.94 41.68
C GLY A 91 -34.51 10.79 41.60
N GLU A 92 -33.76 11.66 42.27
CA GLU A 92 -32.37 11.45 42.72
C GLU A 92 -32.31 11.65 44.25
N PRO A 93 -31.25 11.24 44.98
CA PRO A 93 -30.32 10.12 44.79
C PRO A 93 -30.20 9.26 46.09
N GLU A 94 -29.31 8.27 46.14
CA GLU A 94 -28.71 7.84 47.42
C GLU A 94 -27.17 7.78 47.31
N GLU A 95 -26.51 8.27 48.36
CA GLU A 95 -25.06 8.44 48.46
C GLU A 95 -24.34 7.17 48.89
N GLY A 96 -23.07 7.04 48.50
CA GLY A 96 -22.16 5.98 48.95
C GLY A 96 -20.73 6.50 49.04
N GLU A 97 -20.41 7.23 50.10
CA GLU A 97 -19.06 7.73 50.38
C GLU A 97 -18.05 6.59 50.60
N GLY A 98 -16.80 6.79 50.17
CA GLY A 98 -15.69 5.85 50.38
C GLY A 98 -14.35 6.46 50.00
N GLU A 99 -13.65 7.03 50.99
CA GLU A 99 -12.48 7.90 50.80
C GLU A 99 -11.20 7.21 50.29
N SER A 100 -10.31 8.07 49.80
CA SER A 100 -8.92 7.85 49.39
C SER A 100 -8.03 7.12 50.41
N ALA A 101 -7.04 6.39 49.89
CA ALA A 101 -5.76 6.17 50.57
C ALA A 101 -4.59 6.39 49.61
N GLU A 102 -3.81 7.45 49.82
CA GLU A 102 -2.49 7.60 49.23
C GLU A 102 -1.52 6.62 49.88
N GLY A 103 -0.59 6.05 49.10
CA GLY A 103 0.44 5.13 49.59
C GLY A 103 1.72 5.27 48.78
N GLU A 104 2.65 6.09 49.27
CA GLU A 104 4.02 6.13 48.75
C GLU A 104 4.74 4.81 49.05
N GLY A 105 5.53 4.30 48.10
CA GLY A 105 6.33 3.09 48.25
C GLY A 105 7.60 3.17 47.41
N GLU A 106 8.75 3.31 48.08
CA GLU A 106 10.06 3.45 47.45
C GLU A 106 10.57 2.15 46.80
N LEU A 107 11.46 2.32 45.81
CA LEU A 107 12.26 1.25 45.23
C LEU A 107 13.22 0.64 46.26
N LEU A 108 13.24 -0.69 46.38
CA LEU A 108 14.34 -1.43 46.99
C LEU A 108 14.75 -2.62 46.12
N GLU A 109 16.02 -2.64 45.73
CA GLU A 109 16.68 -3.82 45.15
C GLU A 109 16.82 -4.90 46.24
N GLY A 110 16.62 -6.16 45.86
CA GLY A 110 16.78 -7.30 46.75
C GLY A 110 17.04 -8.59 45.99
N GLU A 111 18.31 -9.02 45.96
CA GLU A 111 18.69 -10.36 45.54
C GLU A 111 18.12 -11.39 46.53
N GLY A 112 17.49 -12.47 46.03
CA GLY A 112 16.89 -13.52 46.86
C GLY A 112 16.90 -14.87 46.15
N GLU A 113 17.44 -15.88 46.81
CA GLU A 113 17.72 -17.21 46.23
C GLU A 113 16.46 -18.04 45.97
N LEU A 114 16.56 -18.95 44.99
CA LEU A 114 15.56 -19.99 44.70
C LEU A 114 15.39 -20.93 45.91
N LEU A 115 14.14 -21.11 46.34
CA LEU A 115 13.72 -22.20 47.22
C LEU A 115 12.75 -23.11 46.47
N GLU A 116 13.17 -24.35 46.23
CA GLU A 116 12.31 -25.40 45.71
C GLU A 116 11.25 -25.76 46.76
N GLY A 117 9.98 -25.58 46.40
CA GLY A 117 8.83 -25.99 47.20
C GLY A 117 8.04 -27.07 46.46
N GLU A 118 8.12 -28.31 46.93
CA GLU A 118 7.31 -29.41 46.42
C GLU A 118 5.82 -29.15 46.68
N GLY A 119 5.02 -29.02 45.62
CA GLY A 119 3.56 -28.97 45.66
C GLY A 119 2.97 -30.08 44.80
N GLU A 120 2.04 -30.86 45.35
CA GLU A 120 1.37 -31.94 44.63
C GLU A 120 0.48 -31.39 43.49
N PRO A 121 0.31 -32.14 42.38
CA PRO A 121 -0.36 -31.64 41.19
C PRO A 121 -1.87 -31.48 41.41
N VAL A 122 -2.40 -30.35 40.94
CA VAL A 122 -3.84 -30.15 40.77
C VAL A 122 -4.23 -30.77 39.43
N GLU A 123 -5.08 -31.80 39.43
CA GLU A 123 -5.69 -32.32 38.20
C GLU A 123 -6.58 -31.22 37.58
N GLY A 124 -6.10 -30.60 36.51
CA GLY A 124 -6.76 -29.43 35.93
C GLY A 124 -6.03 -28.79 34.74
N GLU A 125 -5.33 -29.57 33.92
CA GLU A 125 -4.78 -29.10 32.65
C GLU A 125 -5.68 -29.57 31.50
N GLY A 126 -6.35 -28.62 30.86
CA GLY A 126 -6.80 -28.83 29.48
C GLY A 126 -5.59 -28.85 28.57
N GLU A 127 -5.64 -29.64 27.50
CA GLU A 127 -4.54 -29.68 26.52
C GLU A 127 -4.23 -28.26 25.98
N PRO A 128 -2.95 -27.92 25.76
CA PRO A 128 -2.58 -26.68 25.10
C PRO A 128 -3.33 -26.55 23.77
N GLU A 129 -3.83 -25.35 23.47
CA GLU A 129 -4.70 -25.11 22.31
C GLU A 129 -4.11 -25.62 20.98
N GLY A 130 -2.81 -25.40 20.77
CA GLY A 130 -2.08 -25.90 19.61
C GLY A 130 -1.92 -27.43 19.56
N ALA A 131 -1.89 -28.12 20.71
CA ALA A 131 -1.82 -29.58 20.74
C ALA A 131 -3.13 -30.21 20.23
N ARG A 132 -4.27 -29.62 20.62
CA ARG A 132 -5.60 -29.99 20.12
C ARG A 132 -5.75 -29.70 18.62
N GLU A 133 -5.20 -28.58 18.13
CA GLU A 133 -5.20 -28.24 16.70
C GLU A 133 -4.46 -29.28 15.85
N ILE A 134 -3.23 -29.64 16.23
CA ILE A 134 -2.41 -30.59 15.47
C ILE A 134 -3.03 -31.99 15.49
N ALA A 135 -3.57 -32.46 16.62
CA ALA A 135 -4.27 -33.74 16.69
C ALA A 135 -5.49 -33.78 15.74
N ALA A 136 -6.29 -32.71 15.71
CA ALA A 136 -7.41 -32.59 14.77
C ALA A 136 -6.94 -32.56 13.30
N ALA A 137 -5.82 -31.89 13.00
CA ALA A 137 -5.27 -31.84 11.65
C ALA A 137 -4.66 -33.17 11.16
N ILE A 138 -4.12 -34.01 12.06
CA ILE A 138 -3.71 -35.39 11.72
C ILE A 138 -4.96 -36.25 11.45
N ALA A 139 -6.03 -36.10 12.24
CA ALA A 139 -7.29 -36.79 12.01
C ALA A 139 -7.96 -36.39 10.68
N GLU A 140 -7.92 -35.09 10.33
CA GLU A 140 -8.33 -34.58 9.00
C GLU A 140 -7.54 -35.27 7.89
N ALA A 141 -6.21 -35.34 8.02
CA ALA A 141 -5.35 -35.98 7.01
C ALA A 141 -5.62 -37.48 6.84
N LYS A 142 -5.93 -38.21 7.92
CA LYS A 142 -6.33 -39.62 7.86
C LYS A 142 -7.65 -39.80 7.10
N ASN A 143 -8.65 -38.96 7.40
CA ASN A 143 -9.92 -38.99 6.68
C ASN A 143 -9.75 -38.64 5.20
N ASP A 144 -8.95 -37.62 4.86
CA ASP A 144 -8.67 -37.22 3.48
C ASP A 144 -7.96 -38.31 2.66
N VAL A 145 -7.25 -39.27 3.28
CA VAL A 145 -6.72 -40.48 2.59
C VAL A 145 -7.85 -41.46 2.20
N ASP A 146 -8.87 -41.61 3.06
CA ASP A 146 -9.90 -42.64 2.91
C ASP A 146 -10.99 -42.27 1.88
N ILE A 147 -11.25 -40.98 1.63
CA ILE A 147 -12.28 -40.55 0.67
C ILE A 147 -12.00 -40.94 -0.78
N PHE A 148 -10.73 -41.21 -1.12
CA PHE A 148 -10.34 -41.54 -2.50
C PHE A 148 -10.77 -42.98 -2.85
N PRO A 149 -11.50 -43.20 -3.96
CA PRO A 149 -11.82 -44.54 -4.43
C PRO A 149 -10.57 -45.37 -4.75
N ASP A 150 -10.62 -46.69 -4.55
CA ASP A 150 -9.46 -47.60 -4.69
C ASP A 150 -8.87 -47.63 -6.11
N ALA A 151 -9.66 -47.21 -7.11
CA ALA A 151 -9.21 -47.03 -8.49
C ALA A 151 -8.23 -45.84 -8.65
N LEU A 152 -8.29 -44.85 -7.74
CA LEU A 152 -7.39 -43.71 -7.71
C LEU A 152 -6.30 -43.89 -6.64
N LEU A 153 -6.63 -44.47 -5.48
CA LEU A 153 -5.68 -44.72 -4.39
C LEU A 153 -5.99 -46.09 -3.73
N ASP A 154 -5.25 -47.13 -4.10
CA ASP A 154 -5.51 -48.50 -3.63
C ASP A 154 -5.22 -48.72 -2.14
N ASP A 155 -5.82 -49.77 -1.56
CA ASP A 155 -5.66 -50.18 -0.15
C ASP A 155 -4.19 -50.28 0.30
N GLY A 156 -3.29 -50.70 -0.59
CA GLY A 156 -1.87 -50.83 -0.29
C GLY A 156 -1.22 -49.47 -0.05
N LYS A 157 -1.51 -48.51 -0.93
CA LYS A 157 -1.07 -47.10 -0.76
C LYS A 157 -1.74 -46.46 0.47
N LYS A 158 -3.06 -46.63 0.64
CA LYS A 158 -3.79 -46.12 1.81
C LYS A 158 -3.17 -46.60 3.12
N ALA A 159 -2.87 -47.90 3.23
CA ALA A 159 -2.25 -48.48 4.42
C ALA A 159 -0.86 -47.88 4.73
N VAL A 160 -0.03 -47.65 3.70
CA VAL A 160 1.29 -46.99 3.86
C VAL A 160 1.15 -45.55 4.36
N LEU A 161 0.17 -44.80 3.83
CA LEU A 161 -0.07 -43.41 4.26
C LEU A 161 -0.61 -43.33 5.70
N HIS A 162 -1.54 -44.22 6.06
CA HIS A 162 -2.07 -44.32 7.43
C HIS A 162 -1.00 -44.71 8.45
N ASP A 163 -0.06 -45.60 8.10
CA ASP A 163 1.07 -45.99 8.95
C ASP A 163 1.92 -44.76 9.32
N LYS A 164 2.24 -43.90 8.33
CA LYS A 164 3.01 -42.67 8.56
C LYS A 164 2.25 -41.58 9.30
N LEU A 165 0.94 -41.43 9.07
CA LEU A 165 0.09 -40.55 9.89
C LEU A 165 -0.07 -41.08 11.33
N GLY A 166 0.00 -42.41 11.53
CA GLY A 166 0.06 -43.05 12.85
C GLY A 166 1.37 -42.78 13.58
N GLU A 167 2.51 -43.00 12.91
CA GLU A 167 3.84 -42.65 13.45
C GLU A 167 3.93 -41.19 13.89
N ALA A 168 3.37 -40.26 13.09
CA ALA A 168 3.34 -38.84 13.39
C ALA A 168 2.44 -38.51 14.61
N GLU A 169 1.25 -39.11 14.70
CA GLU A 169 0.34 -38.95 15.85
C GLU A 169 0.99 -39.46 17.14
N ASP A 170 1.52 -40.69 17.11
CA ASP A 170 2.20 -41.32 18.23
C ASP A 170 3.40 -40.49 18.72
N ALA A 171 4.16 -39.88 17.81
CA ALA A 171 5.27 -38.99 18.14
C ALA A 171 4.79 -37.67 18.77
N TYR A 172 3.80 -37.03 18.16
CA TYR A 172 3.26 -35.76 18.64
C TYR A 172 2.62 -35.89 20.03
N GLN A 173 1.86 -36.96 20.28
CA GLN A 173 1.28 -37.27 21.60
C GLN A 173 2.33 -37.51 22.70
N ARG A 174 3.59 -37.79 22.35
CA ARG A 174 4.73 -37.87 23.30
C ARG A 174 5.48 -36.55 23.46
N GLY A 175 5.06 -35.48 22.78
CA GLY A 175 5.76 -34.20 22.75
C GLY A 175 7.00 -34.16 21.86
N ASP A 176 7.20 -35.14 20.97
CA ASP A 176 8.35 -35.20 20.06
C ASP A 176 7.97 -34.62 18.69
N VAL A 177 7.98 -33.29 18.59
CA VAL A 177 7.58 -32.55 17.39
C VAL A 177 8.53 -32.84 16.22
N CYS A 178 9.82 -33.00 16.47
CA CYS A 178 10.78 -33.34 15.42
C CYS A 178 10.57 -34.76 14.85
N ALA A 179 10.28 -35.76 15.68
CA ALA A 179 9.91 -37.09 15.16
C ALA A 179 8.57 -37.06 14.41
N ALA A 180 7.59 -36.27 14.86
CA ALA A 180 6.32 -36.09 14.15
C ALA A 180 6.53 -35.43 12.78
N SER A 181 7.31 -34.34 12.70
CA SER A 181 7.72 -33.68 11.45
C SER A 181 8.40 -34.67 10.50
N SER A 182 9.33 -35.49 11.00
CA SER A 182 10.03 -36.51 10.22
C SER A 182 9.10 -37.59 9.67
N ALA A 183 8.09 -38.04 10.43
CA ALA A 183 7.10 -39.01 9.96
C ALA A 183 6.20 -38.43 8.87
N ILE A 184 5.83 -37.14 8.96
CA ILE A 184 5.12 -36.45 7.87
C ILE A 184 6.02 -36.24 6.64
N LEU A 185 7.33 -36.01 6.82
CA LEU A 185 8.28 -35.96 5.69
C LEU A 185 8.35 -37.30 4.94
N ASP A 186 8.39 -38.42 5.66
CA ASP A 186 8.29 -39.77 5.06
C ASP A 186 6.97 -39.97 4.31
N TYR A 187 5.84 -39.53 4.88
CA TYR A 187 4.52 -39.53 4.21
C TYR A 187 4.55 -38.74 2.88
N LEU A 188 5.19 -37.57 2.85
CA LEU A 188 5.35 -36.75 1.65
C LEU A 188 6.21 -37.43 0.57
N VAL A 189 7.25 -38.15 0.96
CA VAL A 189 8.08 -38.96 0.03
C VAL A 189 7.24 -40.06 -0.63
N GLN A 190 6.42 -40.80 0.15
CA GLN A 190 5.53 -41.83 -0.42
C GLN A 190 4.56 -41.25 -1.45
N LEU A 191 4.01 -40.05 -1.19
CA LEU A 191 3.12 -39.38 -2.14
C LEU A 191 3.82 -38.94 -3.43
N GLN A 192 5.08 -38.53 -3.36
CA GLN A 192 5.87 -38.23 -4.56
C GLN A 192 6.07 -39.49 -5.41
N ASP A 193 6.37 -40.65 -4.80
CA ASP A 193 6.45 -41.95 -5.49
C ASP A 193 5.09 -42.41 -6.07
N PHE A 194 3.98 -42.08 -5.39
CA PHE A 194 2.63 -42.42 -5.84
C PHE A 194 2.08 -41.46 -6.91
N ARG A 195 2.75 -40.33 -7.21
CA ARG A 195 2.28 -39.29 -8.13
C ARG A 195 2.41 -39.68 -9.62
N GLN A 196 1.72 -40.74 -10.01
CA GLN A 196 1.73 -41.33 -11.35
C GLN A 196 0.45 -42.09 -11.67
N GLY A 197 0.09 -42.18 -12.95
CA GLY A 197 -1.14 -42.84 -13.39
C GLY A 197 -2.40 -42.24 -12.75
N ASP A 198 -3.35 -43.11 -12.40
CA ASP A 198 -4.61 -42.70 -11.77
C ASP A 198 -4.43 -42.10 -10.35
N SER A 199 -3.30 -42.40 -9.69
CA SER A 199 -2.95 -41.85 -8.37
C SER A 199 -2.34 -40.44 -8.41
N LEU A 200 -2.07 -39.87 -9.59
CA LEU A 200 -1.43 -38.55 -9.72
C LEU A 200 -2.20 -37.44 -9.00
N VAL A 201 -3.52 -37.37 -9.17
CA VAL A 201 -4.35 -36.32 -8.57
C VAL A 201 -4.50 -36.50 -7.06
N PRO A 202 -4.90 -37.67 -6.52
CA PRO A 202 -4.91 -37.91 -5.08
C PRO A 202 -3.57 -37.59 -4.41
N ALA A 203 -2.47 -38.05 -5.02
CA ALA A 203 -1.13 -37.85 -4.47
C ALA A 203 -0.75 -36.37 -4.38
N GLU A 204 -1.06 -35.56 -5.41
CA GLU A 204 -0.78 -34.12 -5.37
C GLU A 204 -1.67 -33.37 -4.37
N MET A 205 -2.93 -33.77 -4.20
CA MET A 205 -3.83 -33.17 -3.20
C MET A 205 -3.37 -33.49 -1.76
N LEU A 206 -3.07 -34.75 -1.49
CA LEU A 206 -2.59 -35.24 -0.20
C LEU A 206 -1.19 -34.73 0.15
N TYR A 207 -0.33 -34.48 -0.86
CA TYR A 207 0.99 -33.89 -0.66
C TYR A 207 0.86 -32.45 -0.17
N ASN A 208 -0.06 -31.68 -0.76
CA ASN A 208 -0.29 -30.30 -0.37
C ASN A 208 -0.84 -30.17 1.06
N SER A 209 -1.85 -30.98 1.43
CA SER A 209 -2.39 -30.98 2.79
C SER A 209 -1.37 -31.48 3.83
N GLY A 210 -0.64 -32.57 3.53
CA GLY A 210 0.41 -33.09 4.41
C GLY A 210 1.58 -32.11 4.62
N ARG A 211 1.98 -31.37 3.58
CA ARG A 211 3.05 -30.36 3.70
C ARG A 211 2.62 -29.18 4.57
N MET A 212 1.36 -28.76 4.45
CA MET A 212 0.78 -27.76 5.35
C MET A 212 0.56 -28.27 6.78
N LEU A 213 0.31 -29.57 6.99
CA LEU A 213 0.29 -30.21 8.30
C LEU A 213 1.68 -30.13 8.97
N ARG A 214 2.75 -30.55 8.27
CA ARG A 214 4.14 -30.42 8.77
C ARG A 214 4.51 -28.97 9.06
N TYR A 215 4.15 -28.04 8.17
CA TYR A 215 4.39 -26.60 8.39
C TYR A 215 3.75 -26.12 9.70
N ARG A 216 2.50 -26.51 9.98
CA ARG A 216 1.82 -26.16 11.23
C ARG A 216 2.46 -26.78 12.46
N MET A 217 2.79 -28.08 12.43
CA MET A 217 3.48 -28.76 13.54
C MET A 217 4.71 -27.97 14.01
N LEU A 218 5.52 -27.50 13.07
CA LEU A 218 6.77 -26.78 13.31
C LEU A 218 6.60 -25.29 13.65
N THR A 219 5.45 -24.66 13.35
CA THR A 219 5.22 -23.23 13.60
C THR A 219 4.33 -22.95 14.80
N VAL A 220 3.39 -23.85 15.13
CA VAL A 220 2.49 -23.74 16.29
C VAL A 220 3.18 -24.15 17.59
N THR A 221 4.14 -25.08 17.52
CA THR A 221 4.95 -25.52 18.68
C THR A 221 6.43 -25.19 18.49
N PRO A 222 6.84 -23.90 18.55
CA PRO A 222 8.23 -23.52 18.33
C PRO A 222 9.12 -24.02 19.48
N GLU A 223 9.85 -25.09 19.23
CA GLU A 223 11.01 -25.45 20.06
C GLU A 223 12.03 -24.30 20.06
N SER A 224 12.76 -24.14 21.17
CA SER A 224 13.80 -23.09 21.30
C SER A 224 14.94 -23.19 20.27
N ASN A 225 15.06 -24.34 19.58
CA ASN A 225 15.84 -24.52 18.36
C ASN A 225 14.97 -25.24 17.32
N PRO A 226 15.05 -24.92 16.03
CA PRO A 226 14.34 -25.68 15.00
C PRO A 226 14.91 -27.10 14.87
N CYS A 227 14.06 -28.05 14.48
CA CYS A 227 14.46 -29.41 14.14
C CYS A 227 15.54 -29.41 13.04
N ALA A 228 16.50 -30.34 13.12
CA ALA A 228 17.62 -30.39 12.19
C ALA A 228 17.16 -30.68 10.75
N GLY A 229 17.49 -29.79 9.82
CA GLY A 229 16.98 -29.81 8.44
C GLY A 229 15.70 -28.99 8.20
N ASP A 230 14.94 -28.69 9.25
CA ASP A 230 13.70 -27.91 9.18
C ASP A 230 13.95 -26.40 9.36
N GLU A 231 15.20 -25.94 9.37
CA GLU A 231 15.54 -24.56 9.76
C GLU A 231 15.05 -23.50 8.76
N HIS A 232 14.44 -23.86 7.62
CA HIS A 232 13.87 -22.92 6.64
C HIS A 232 12.34 -22.88 6.70
N VAL A 233 11.71 -23.76 7.48
CA VAL A 233 10.26 -23.72 7.72
C VAL A 233 9.91 -22.43 8.49
N GLY A 234 8.80 -21.79 8.11
CA GLY A 234 8.36 -20.53 8.71
C GLY A 234 9.22 -19.30 8.37
N LYS A 235 10.38 -19.45 7.71
CA LYS A 235 11.23 -18.29 7.39
C LYS A 235 10.63 -17.41 6.30
N VAL A 236 10.72 -16.11 6.52
CA VAL A 236 10.47 -15.08 5.51
C VAL A 236 11.68 -14.99 4.59
N ALA A 237 11.46 -14.81 3.28
CA ALA A 237 12.55 -14.63 2.34
C ALA A 237 13.24 -13.27 2.52
N ASP A 238 14.58 -13.28 2.57
CA ASP A 238 15.38 -12.11 2.96
C ASP A 238 16.67 -11.97 2.13
N VAL A 239 17.29 -10.79 2.17
CA VAL A 239 18.42 -10.38 1.35
C VAL A 239 19.55 -9.80 2.20
N LEU A 240 20.64 -10.55 2.31
CA LEU A 240 21.83 -10.14 3.05
C LEU A 240 22.90 -9.57 2.11
N LEU A 241 23.37 -8.35 2.38
CA LEU A 241 24.46 -7.75 1.61
C LEU A 241 25.84 -8.21 2.08
N ASP A 242 26.70 -8.55 1.12
CA ASP A 242 28.14 -8.66 1.36
C ASP A 242 28.74 -7.25 1.35
N ALA A 243 28.81 -6.64 2.53
CA ALA A 243 29.31 -5.29 2.73
C ALA A 243 30.82 -5.12 2.43
N GLN A 244 31.59 -6.22 2.30
CA GLN A 244 33.00 -6.16 1.92
C GLN A 244 33.19 -6.24 0.41
N ALA A 245 32.28 -6.91 -0.31
CA ALA A 245 32.28 -6.95 -1.77
C ALA A 245 31.49 -5.80 -2.42
N THR A 246 30.48 -5.26 -1.74
CA THR A 246 29.62 -4.17 -2.25
C THR A 246 30.34 -2.82 -2.20
N ASN A 247 30.35 -2.09 -3.31
CA ASN A 247 31.01 -0.79 -3.48
C ASN A 247 30.42 -0.04 -4.69
N GLU A 248 30.91 1.18 -4.98
CA GLU A 248 30.44 2.06 -6.06
C GLU A 248 30.34 1.40 -7.47
N ASN A 249 31.06 0.30 -7.72
CA ASN A 249 31.10 -0.41 -8.99
C ASN A 249 30.31 -1.74 -9.01
N GLN A 250 29.88 -2.27 -7.85
CA GLN A 250 29.12 -3.53 -7.77
C GLN A 250 28.33 -3.70 -6.46
N ILE A 251 27.22 -4.42 -6.53
CA ILE A 251 26.47 -4.91 -5.37
C ILE A 251 26.61 -6.43 -5.32
N ARG A 252 26.92 -7.00 -4.16
CA ARG A 252 26.85 -8.45 -3.93
C ARG A 252 25.89 -8.76 -2.78
N ALA A 253 24.92 -9.62 -3.05
CA ALA A 253 23.86 -9.99 -2.13
C ALA A 253 23.66 -11.51 -2.10
N ILE A 254 23.19 -12.02 -0.97
CA ILE A 254 22.72 -13.39 -0.78
C ILE A 254 21.23 -13.31 -0.49
N PHE A 255 20.43 -13.74 -1.45
CA PHE A 255 18.99 -13.93 -1.28
C PHE A 255 18.76 -15.30 -0.64
N THR A 256 17.89 -15.38 0.36
CA THR A 256 17.55 -16.60 1.09
C THR A 256 16.05 -16.80 1.09
N PHE A 257 15.61 -18.06 1.07
CA PHE A 257 14.20 -18.42 0.92
C PHE A 257 13.77 -19.35 2.05
N GLY A 258 12.55 -19.16 2.53
CA GLY A 258 11.89 -20.13 3.40
C GLY A 258 11.24 -21.27 2.60
N GLU A 259 10.83 -22.31 3.31
CA GLU A 259 10.05 -23.39 2.73
C GLU A 259 8.68 -22.86 2.24
N PRO A 260 8.26 -23.12 0.99
CA PRO A 260 6.97 -22.65 0.50
C PRO A 260 5.81 -23.35 1.20
N LYS A 261 4.82 -22.54 1.61
CA LYS A 261 3.44 -23.00 1.81
C LYS A 261 2.88 -23.44 0.46
N VAL A 262 2.03 -24.47 0.45
CA VAL A 262 1.46 -25.04 -0.77
C VAL A 262 -0.06 -25.22 -0.64
N GLY A 263 -0.80 -24.94 -1.71
CA GLY A 263 -2.26 -25.02 -1.70
C GLY A 263 -2.84 -25.53 -3.01
N THR A 264 -3.77 -26.47 -2.93
CA THR A 264 -4.42 -27.06 -4.10
C THR A 264 -5.37 -26.08 -4.80
N ARG A 265 -5.28 -25.99 -6.12
CA ARG A 265 -6.20 -25.25 -7.00
C ARG A 265 -6.80 -26.16 -8.05
N LEU A 266 -7.98 -25.80 -8.53
CA LEU A 266 -8.68 -26.48 -9.62
C LEU A 266 -8.86 -25.51 -10.77
N GLY A 267 -8.65 -25.97 -12.01
CA GLY A 267 -8.84 -25.14 -13.21
C GLY A 267 -9.05 -26.00 -14.45
N LYS A 268 -10.14 -25.76 -15.20
CA LYS A 268 -10.53 -26.54 -16.39
C LYS A 268 -10.54 -28.07 -16.19
N GLY A 269 -10.91 -28.52 -14.98
CA GLY A 269 -10.94 -29.95 -14.61
C GLY A 269 -9.58 -30.56 -14.26
N GLU A 270 -8.51 -29.75 -14.24
CA GLU A 270 -7.18 -30.16 -13.82
C GLU A 270 -6.90 -29.69 -12.37
N THR A 271 -6.12 -30.47 -11.63
CA THR A 271 -5.60 -30.10 -10.30
C THR A 271 -4.21 -29.48 -10.45
N PHE A 272 -3.94 -28.44 -9.66
CA PHE A 272 -2.69 -27.70 -9.60
C PHE A 272 -2.28 -27.40 -8.17
N THR A 273 -1.04 -27.00 -7.98
CA THR A 273 -0.47 -26.51 -6.72
C THR A 273 -0.07 -25.04 -6.86
N LYS A 274 -0.66 -24.11 -6.08
CA LYS A 274 -0.14 -22.74 -5.90
C LYS A 274 0.89 -22.79 -4.75
N ILE A 275 2.03 -22.14 -4.95
CA ILE A 275 3.10 -22.03 -3.94
C ILE A 275 3.17 -20.60 -3.41
N ILE A 276 3.39 -20.43 -2.11
CA ILE A 276 3.48 -19.13 -1.44
C ILE A 276 4.70 -19.16 -0.52
N VAL A 277 5.67 -18.27 -0.76
CA VAL A 277 6.84 -18.10 0.13
C VAL A 277 6.66 -16.80 0.91
N PRO A 278 6.65 -16.81 2.26
CA PRO A 278 6.46 -15.60 3.05
C PRO A 278 7.50 -14.51 2.70
N GLY A 279 7.07 -13.26 2.57
CA GLY A 279 7.91 -12.14 2.11
C GLY A 279 8.19 -12.13 0.60
N VAL A 280 7.50 -12.96 -0.18
CA VAL A 280 7.61 -13.05 -1.63
C VAL A 280 6.22 -13.07 -2.26
N ALA A 281 5.95 -12.16 -3.18
CA ALA A 281 4.73 -12.20 -3.97
C ALA A 281 4.81 -13.21 -5.13
N SER A 282 3.62 -13.59 -5.64
CA SER A 282 3.48 -14.38 -6.87
C SER A 282 4.25 -13.78 -8.05
N SER A 283 4.51 -14.61 -9.05
CA SER A 283 5.34 -14.23 -10.18
C SER A 283 4.76 -13.06 -10.98
N THR A 284 5.62 -12.12 -11.34
CA THR A 284 5.27 -10.99 -12.23
C THR A 284 5.28 -11.44 -13.69
N HIS A 285 4.65 -12.58 -13.99
CA HIS A 285 4.74 -13.29 -15.27
C HIS A 285 3.46 -13.19 -16.11
N GLU A 286 3.59 -13.58 -17.39
CA GLU A 286 2.50 -13.53 -18.36
C GLU A 286 1.34 -14.46 -17.96
N LEU A 287 0.10 -13.98 -18.10
CA LEU A 287 -1.13 -14.74 -17.81
C LEU A 287 -1.09 -16.13 -18.44
N GLY A 288 -1.45 -17.14 -17.64
CA GLY A 288 -1.44 -18.54 -18.07
C GLY A 288 -0.10 -19.25 -18.00
N ARG A 289 1.02 -18.61 -17.61
CA ARG A 289 2.31 -19.28 -17.34
C ARG A 289 2.44 -19.74 -15.89
N PRO A 290 3.34 -20.69 -15.57
CA PRO A 290 3.53 -21.18 -14.20
C PRO A 290 3.90 -20.08 -13.21
N ASP A 291 3.21 -20.05 -12.06
CA ASP A 291 3.33 -19.01 -11.06
C ASP A 291 4.46 -19.29 -10.06
N ILE A 292 5.64 -18.71 -10.30
CA ILE A 292 6.87 -18.90 -9.51
C ILE A 292 7.22 -17.61 -8.74
N PRO A 293 6.98 -17.54 -7.42
CA PRO A 293 7.24 -16.34 -6.63
C PRO A 293 8.65 -15.76 -6.84
N MET A 294 8.74 -14.43 -6.86
CA MET A 294 9.99 -13.70 -7.09
C MET A 294 10.21 -12.65 -6.03
N ILE A 295 11.34 -12.73 -5.31
CA ILE A 295 11.72 -11.69 -4.37
C ILE A 295 12.29 -10.50 -5.15
N SER A 296 11.68 -9.35 -4.97
CA SER A 296 12.04 -8.10 -5.64
C SER A 296 12.70 -7.13 -4.65
N ARG A 297 13.72 -6.39 -5.09
CA ARG A 297 14.30 -5.24 -4.36
C ARG A 297 14.62 -4.10 -5.34
N LEU A 298 14.58 -2.86 -4.86
CA LEU A 298 15.12 -1.71 -5.60
C LEU A 298 16.63 -1.62 -5.42
N VAL A 299 17.34 -1.23 -6.47
CA VAL A 299 18.76 -0.84 -6.43
C VAL A 299 18.95 0.52 -7.08
N ALA A 300 19.76 1.37 -6.46
CA ALA A 300 20.22 2.59 -7.07
C ALA A 300 21.37 2.29 -8.03
N VAL A 301 21.38 2.96 -9.19
CA VAL A 301 22.31 2.72 -10.28
C VAL A 301 23.06 4.03 -10.59
N PRO A 302 24.39 4.01 -10.77
CA PRO A 302 25.11 5.20 -11.22
C PRO A 302 24.60 5.72 -12.57
N ASN A 303 24.75 7.01 -12.82
CA ASN A 303 24.53 7.56 -14.16
C ASN A 303 25.64 7.11 -15.11
N ASN A 304 25.32 6.95 -16.39
CA ASN A 304 26.26 6.59 -17.47
C ASN A 304 26.94 5.20 -17.38
N VAL A 305 26.39 4.26 -16.60
CA VAL A 305 26.84 2.85 -16.59
C VAL A 305 25.85 1.90 -17.27
N ARG A 306 26.36 0.78 -17.76
CA ARG A 306 25.56 -0.40 -18.12
C ARG A 306 25.47 -1.33 -16.91
N ILE A 307 24.30 -1.93 -16.68
CA ILE A 307 24.13 -2.95 -15.65
C ILE A 307 24.41 -4.33 -16.26
N SER A 308 25.15 -5.18 -15.56
CA SER A 308 25.15 -6.62 -15.79
C SER A 308 24.86 -7.37 -14.49
N VAL A 309 24.22 -8.54 -14.59
CA VAL A 309 23.85 -9.36 -13.44
C VAL A 309 24.32 -10.80 -13.62
N ARG A 310 24.87 -11.36 -12.55
CA ARG A 310 25.23 -12.77 -12.42
C ARG A 310 24.59 -13.32 -11.16
N ALA A 311 23.92 -14.46 -11.26
CA ALA A 311 23.40 -15.20 -10.12
C ALA A 311 23.94 -16.64 -10.10
N VAL A 312 24.11 -17.19 -8.91
CA VAL A 312 24.40 -18.61 -8.67
C VAL A 312 23.45 -19.07 -7.57
N ALA A 313 22.51 -19.96 -7.90
CA ALA A 313 21.59 -20.55 -6.94
C ALA A 313 22.16 -21.83 -6.33
N GLU A 314 21.81 -22.08 -5.08
CA GLU A 314 21.98 -23.35 -4.37
C GLU A 314 20.60 -23.99 -4.21
N GLU A 315 20.44 -25.22 -4.71
CA GLU A 315 19.17 -25.95 -4.65
C GLU A 315 18.89 -26.45 -3.23
N ALA A 316 17.63 -26.37 -2.79
CA ALA A 316 17.16 -26.92 -1.52
C ALA A 316 16.57 -28.32 -1.70
N GLU A 317 15.60 -28.44 -2.61
CA GLU A 317 14.83 -29.65 -2.87
C GLU A 317 14.27 -29.64 -4.30
N GLU A 318 13.92 -30.82 -4.80
CA GLU A 318 13.16 -31.03 -6.03
C GLU A 318 11.76 -31.55 -5.66
N ILE A 319 10.70 -30.91 -6.14
CA ILE A 319 9.31 -31.32 -5.88
C ILE A 319 8.60 -31.63 -7.20
N LEU A 320 7.94 -32.79 -7.29
CA LEU A 320 7.00 -33.10 -8.35
C LEU A 320 5.61 -32.52 -8.01
N LEU A 321 5.22 -31.47 -8.71
CA LEU A 321 3.93 -30.79 -8.58
C LEU A 321 3.51 -30.17 -9.90
N LYS A 322 2.21 -29.95 -10.13
CA LYS A 322 1.73 -29.22 -11.30
C LYS A 322 1.50 -27.77 -10.91
N LEU A 323 2.52 -26.94 -11.12
CA LEU A 323 2.48 -25.55 -10.67
C LEU A 323 1.29 -24.81 -11.28
N HIS A 324 0.57 -24.05 -10.47
CA HIS A 324 -0.62 -23.30 -10.89
C HIS A 324 -0.24 -22.17 -11.87
N PRO A 325 -1.03 -21.91 -12.93
CA PRO A 325 -0.78 -20.79 -13.81
C PRO A 325 -1.22 -19.44 -13.21
N VAL A 326 -0.50 -18.36 -13.53
CA VAL A 326 -0.90 -16.98 -13.20
C VAL A 326 -2.28 -16.69 -13.81
N GLN A 327 -3.23 -16.29 -12.96
CA GLN A 327 -4.60 -15.91 -13.36
C GLN A 327 -4.77 -14.39 -13.32
N ASP A 328 -5.83 -13.90 -13.96
CA ASP A 328 -6.36 -12.58 -13.63
C ASP A 328 -7.38 -12.78 -12.49
N GLU A 329 -7.10 -12.22 -11.31
CA GLU A 329 -7.93 -12.44 -10.10
C GLU A 329 -9.16 -11.50 -10.03
N GLY A 330 -9.46 -10.77 -11.11
CA GLY A 330 -10.73 -10.04 -11.29
C GLY A 330 -10.76 -8.64 -10.67
N LEU A 331 -11.93 -7.98 -10.79
CA LEU A 331 -12.19 -6.65 -10.22
C LEU A 331 -12.81 -6.77 -8.82
N ALA A 332 -12.49 -5.85 -7.91
CA ALA A 332 -13.06 -5.82 -6.57
C ALA A 332 -14.45 -5.15 -6.53
N GLN A 333 -15.30 -5.40 -7.53
CA GLN A 333 -16.67 -4.86 -7.65
C GLN A 333 -17.70 -5.77 -6.95
N PRO A 334 -18.73 -5.22 -6.28
CA PRO A 334 -19.74 -6.03 -5.60
C PRO A 334 -20.57 -6.86 -6.61
N GLU A 335 -20.76 -8.15 -6.30
CA GLU A 335 -21.80 -8.97 -6.95
C GLU A 335 -23.19 -8.35 -6.60
N PRO A 336 -24.06 -8.05 -7.58
CA PRO A 336 -25.37 -7.47 -7.30
C PRO A 336 -26.31 -8.53 -6.69
N GLU A 337 -26.72 -8.34 -5.44
CA GLU A 337 -27.66 -9.20 -4.72
C GLU A 337 -29.02 -8.50 -4.55
N PRO A 338 -30.15 -9.01 -5.10
CA PRO A 338 -30.29 -10.06 -6.10
C PRO A 338 -30.43 -9.45 -7.51
N GLY A 339 -29.34 -9.44 -8.28
CA GLY A 339 -29.30 -9.02 -9.67
C GLY A 339 -28.65 -10.08 -10.56
N PRO A 340 -28.74 -9.95 -11.90
CA PRO A 340 -28.00 -10.81 -12.80
C PRO A 340 -26.48 -10.60 -12.61
N PRO A 341 -25.67 -11.67 -12.72
CA PRO A 341 -24.23 -11.59 -12.52
C PRO A 341 -23.53 -10.75 -13.59
N ARG A 342 -22.32 -10.26 -13.27
CA ARG A 342 -21.43 -9.65 -14.25
C ARG A 342 -20.55 -10.70 -14.91
N THR A 343 -20.41 -10.60 -16.22
CA THR A 343 -19.59 -11.48 -17.07
C THR A 343 -18.08 -11.19 -16.97
N ASP A 344 -17.60 -10.71 -15.82
CA ASP A 344 -16.24 -10.16 -15.65
C ASP A 344 -15.33 -10.95 -14.67
N ILE A 345 -15.81 -12.08 -14.12
CA ILE A 345 -14.95 -13.11 -13.52
C ILE A 345 -14.03 -13.65 -14.63
N PRO A 346 -12.69 -13.49 -14.55
CA PRO A 346 -11.82 -13.90 -15.65
C PRO A 346 -11.77 -15.42 -15.81
N ALA A 347 -12.11 -15.90 -17.01
CA ALA A 347 -12.06 -17.33 -17.33
C ALA A 347 -10.64 -17.90 -17.17
N PHE A 348 -10.51 -19.07 -16.53
CA PHE A 348 -9.22 -19.70 -16.22
C PHE A 348 -8.27 -19.80 -17.43
N VAL A 349 -7.07 -19.22 -17.31
CA VAL A 349 -6.05 -19.13 -18.35
C VAL A 349 -4.91 -20.10 -18.09
N LYS A 350 -4.49 -20.81 -19.14
CA LYS A 350 -3.30 -21.68 -19.14
C LYS A 350 -2.70 -21.69 -20.54
N ASP A 351 -1.40 -21.39 -20.64
CA ASP A 351 -0.67 -21.52 -21.91
C ASP A 351 -0.28 -22.98 -22.12
N GLU A 352 -1.19 -23.74 -22.75
CA GLU A 352 -0.99 -25.16 -23.08
C GLU A 352 0.31 -25.43 -23.87
N LYS A 353 0.76 -24.47 -24.69
CA LYS A 353 2.01 -24.63 -25.45
C LYS A 353 3.22 -24.50 -24.53
N PHE A 354 3.18 -23.55 -23.60
CA PHE A 354 4.23 -23.37 -22.60
C PHE A 354 4.28 -24.55 -21.61
N TYR A 355 3.13 -25.04 -21.15
CA TYR A 355 3.06 -26.21 -20.27
C TYR A 355 3.56 -27.51 -20.91
N ALA A 356 3.60 -27.58 -22.24
CA ALA A 356 4.24 -28.68 -22.98
C ALA A 356 5.77 -28.53 -23.17
N THR A 357 6.40 -27.46 -22.67
CA THR A 357 7.85 -27.25 -22.84
C THR A 357 8.68 -27.97 -21.78
N ASN A 358 9.74 -28.65 -22.23
CA ASN A 358 10.72 -29.32 -21.37
C ASN A 358 11.94 -28.41 -21.14
N THR A 359 11.70 -27.27 -20.46
CA THR A 359 12.70 -26.23 -20.20
C THR A 359 12.46 -25.57 -18.85
N LEU A 360 13.54 -25.27 -18.13
CA LEU A 360 13.46 -24.54 -16.85
C LEU A 360 12.94 -23.11 -17.06
N TYR A 361 11.94 -22.75 -16.26
CA TYR A 361 11.29 -21.45 -16.20
C TYR A 361 11.36 -20.90 -14.76
N PRO A 362 11.61 -19.58 -14.55
CA PRO A 362 12.23 -18.68 -15.50
C PRO A 362 13.62 -19.19 -15.93
N PRO A 363 14.13 -18.85 -17.13
CA PRO A 363 15.42 -19.35 -17.60
C PRO A 363 16.64 -18.70 -16.91
N LYS A 364 16.43 -17.68 -16.06
CA LYS A 364 17.47 -16.96 -15.32
C LYS A 364 17.17 -16.95 -13.84
N GLN A 365 18.19 -17.13 -13.02
CA GLN A 365 18.12 -17.07 -11.55
C GLN A 365 18.18 -15.63 -11.01
N ALA A 366 18.32 -14.62 -11.88
CA ALA A 366 18.14 -13.21 -11.56
C ALA A 366 17.82 -12.39 -12.82
N VAL A 367 16.99 -11.37 -12.66
CA VAL A 367 16.68 -10.38 -13.71
C VAL A 367 16.80 -8.98 -13.11
N VAL A 368 17.44 -8.06 -13.83
CA VAL A 368 17.45 -6.63 -13.49
C VAL A 368 16.72 -5.86 -14.59
N THR A 369 15.75 -5.05 -14.18
CA THR A 369 14.94 -4.19 -15.04
C THR A 369 15.18 -2.73 -14.63
N GLU A 370 15.59 -1.87 -15.54
CA GLU A 370 15.77 -0.44 -15.26
C GLU A 370 14.42 0.28 -15.17
N LEU A 371 14.26 1.18 -14.20
CA LEU A 371 13.03 1.94 -13.95
C LEU A 371 13.09 3.38 -14.48
N GLY A 372 14.27 3.80 -14.95
CA GLY A 372 14.58 5.20 -15.22
C GLY A 372 14.97 5.96 -13.95
N GLU A 373 14.75 7.27 -13.98
CA GLU A 373 15.12 8.21 -12.90
C GLU A 373 13.90 8.57 -12.06
N VAL A 374 14.01 8.45 -10.73
CA VAL A 374 13.01 8.91 -9.75
C VAL A 374 13.72 9.89 -8.80
N ARG A 375 13.22 11.11 -8.72
CA ARG A 375 13.75 12.23 -7.91
C ARG A 375 15.25 12.49 -8.11
N GLY A 376 15.75 12.33 -9.33
CA GLY A 376 17.18 12.46 -9.67
C GLY A 376 18.04 11.22 -9.43
N LEU A 377 17.45 10.12 -8.92
CA LEU A 377 18.13 8.85 -8.70
C LEU A 377 17.71 7.82 -9.77
N ARG A 378 18.66 7.31 -10.54
CA ARG A 378 18.40 6.19 -11.47
C ARG A 378 18.21 4.90 -10.68
N LEU A 379 17.06 4.25 -10.87
CA LEU A 379 16.66 3.03 -10.17
C LEU A 379 16.57 1.84 -11.12
N ALA A 380 16.79 0.64 -10.57
CA ALA A 380 16.45 -0.63 -11.20
C ALA A 380 15.80 -1.58 -10.19
N LYS A 381 14.94 -2.49 -10.65
CA LYS A 381 14.38 -3.60 -9.86
C LYS A 381 15.21 -4.86 -10.13
N ILE A 382 15.78 -5.45 -9.08
CA ILE A 382 16.35 -6.81 -9.12
C ILE A 382 15.25 -7.78 -8.68
N GLN A 383 15.02 -8.82 -9.49
CA GLN A 383 14.08 -9.92 -9.20
C GLN A 383 14.84 -11.24 -9.19
N VAL A 384 14.59 -12.06 -8.17
CA VAL A 384 15.20 -13.38 -7.99
C VAL A 384 14.07 -14.39 -7.71
N PRO A 385 13.88 -15.43 -8.53
CA PRO A 385 12.86 -16.44 -8.27
C PRO A 385 13.23 -17.33 -7.09
N VAL A 386 12.22 -17.87 -6.41
CA VAL A 386 12.37 -18.86 -5.33
C VAL A 386 12.82 -20.24 -5.83
N GLY A 387 12.80 -20.46 -7.16
CA GLY A 387 13.17 -21.72 -7.79
C GLY A 387 13.04 -21.68 -9.32
N GLN A 388 13.20 -22.82 -9.98
CA GLN A 388 12.94 -22.99 -11.40
C GLN A 388 12.05 -24.22 -11.64
N TYR A 389 10.98 -24.05 -12.44
CA TYR A 389 10.01 -25.09 -12.77
C TYR A 389 10.21 -25.61 -14.20
N ASN A 390 10.06 -26.92 -14.39
CA ASN A 390 9.99 -27.57 -15.70
C ASN A 390 8.54 -28.04 -15.94
N PRO A 391 7.79 -27.39 -16.85
CA PRO A 391 6.38 -27.71 -17.06
C PRO A 391 6.10 -29.11 -17.60
N ALA A 392 6.92 -29.60 -18.54
CA ALA A 392 6.69 -30.91 -19.15
C ALA A 392 6.95 -32.10 -18.19
N SER A 393 7.84 -31.93 -17.20
CA SER A 393 8.11 -32.96 -16.19
C SER A 393 7.35 -32.75 -14.88
N ASN A 394 6.63 -31.61 -14.73
CA ASN A 394 6.01 -31.19 -13.47
C ASN A 394 7.02 -31.13 -12.30
N THR A 395 8.21 -30.57 -12.54
CA THR A 395 9.32 -30.57 -11.56
C THR A 395 9.66 -29.14 -11.14
N LEU A 396 9.64 -28.84 -9.84
CA LEU A 396 10.08 -27.57 -9.26
C LEU A 396 11.40 -27.77 -8.51
N HIS A 397 12.45 -27.11 -8.96
CA HIS A 397 13.75 -27.02 -8.29
C HIS A 397 13.74 -25.77 -7.39
N LEU A 398 13.56 -25.95 -6.08
CA LEU A 398 13.54 -24.82 -5.13
C LEU A 398 14.95 -24.40 -4.75
N PHE A 399 15.15 -23.10 -4.54
CA PHE A 399 16.43 -22.55 -4.12
C PHE A 399 16.47 -22.40 -2.59
N ARG A 400 17.56 -22.85 -1.97
CA ARG A 400 17.90 -22.53 -0.58
C ARG A 400 18.35 -21.07 -0.48
N LYS A 401 19.19 -20.66 -1.44
CA LYS A 401 19.71 -19.29 -1.56
C LYS A 401 20.15 -19.00 -3.00
N ALA A 402 20.28 -17.72 -3.33
CA ALA A 402 20.92 -17.26 -4.54
C ALA A 402 21.96 -16.17 -4.23
N GLU A 403 23.22 -16.41 -4.62
CA GLU A 403 24.27 -15.40 -4.58
C GLU A 403 24.23 -14.58 -5.86
N VAL A 404 23.92 -13.29 -5.74
CA VAL A 404 23.73 -12.36 -6.85
C VAL A 404 24.81 -11.28 -6.81
N THR A 405 25.42 -11.03 -7.97
CA THR A 405 26.32 -9.89 -8.21
C THR A 405 25.70 -9.02 -9.29
N ILE A 406 25.50 -7.73 -8.99
CA ILE A 406 25.09 -6.69 -9.93
C ILE A 406 26.31 -5.81 -10.16
N SER A 407 26.76 -5.68 -11.40
CA SER A 407 27.95 -4.92 -11.79
C SER A 407 27.58 -3.66 -12.56
N PHE A 408 28.27 -2.57 -12.28
CA PHE A 408 28.13 -1.28 -12.95
C PHE A 408 29.29 -1.07 -13.91
N GLU A 409 29.07 -1.36 -15.20
CA GLU A 409 30.08 -1.30 -16.25
C GLU A 409 30.15 0.10 -16.86
N GLY A 410 31.25 0.82 -16.59
CA GLY A 410 31.54 2.12 -17.19
C GLY A 410 32.29 3.05 -16.24
N SER A 411 32.48 4.31 -16.64
CA SER A 411 32.91 5.39 -15.74
C SER A 411 31.66 6.14 -15.27
N GLY A 412 30.99 5.56 -14.27
CA GLY A 412 29.74 6.10 -13.74
C GLY A 412 29.94 7.34 -12.86
N SER A 413 28.84 8.02 -12.57
CA SER A 413 28.80 9.07 -11.54
C SER A 413 27.49 9.05 -10.77
N TRP A 414 27.54 9.27 -9.46
CA TRP A 414 26.38 9.57 -8.66
C TRP A 414 26.10 11.08 -8.68
N SER A 415 24.84 11.47 -8.86
CA SER A 415 24.42 12.88 -9.02
C SER A 415 23.39 13.27 -7.95
N ILE A 416 23.57 12.77 -6.72
CA ILE A 416 22.65 12.86 -5.60
C ILE A 416 23.38 13.33 -4.34
N ASP A 417 22.67 14.05 -3.49
CA ASP A 417 23.07 14.42 -2.13
C ASP A 417 22.01 13.87 -1.16
N PRO A 418 22.27 12.75 -0.46
CA PRO A 418 21.28 12.14 0.43
C PRO A 418 21.06 12.94 1.72
N ASP A 419 22.08 13.71 2.14
CA ASP A 419 22.05 14.55 3.33
C ASP A 419 21.53 15.97 3.01
N LYS A 420 21.03 16.19 1.78
CA LYS A 420 20.46 17.47 1.36
C LYS A 420 19.37 17.88 2.35
N GLN A 421 19.54 19.07 2.94
CA GLN A 421 18.54 19.62 3.84
C GLN A 421 17.27 19.87 3.05
N PHE A 422 16.12 19.69 3.70
CA PHE A 422 14.79 19.94 3.11
C PHE A 422 14.41 18.99 1.98
N ASP A 423 14.93 17.76 1.96
CA ASP A 423 14.61 16.74 0.95
C ASP A 423 14.27 15.36 1.57
N ASN A 424 13.22 15.32 2.39
CA ASN A 424 12.87 14.12 3.15
C ASN A 424 12.40 12.97 2.23
N HIS A 425 11.73 13.28 1.11
CA HIS A 425 11.28 12.24 0.16
C HIS A 425 12.47 11.55 -0.52
N LEU A 426 13.54 12.30 -0.83
CA LEU A 426 14.78 11.70 -1.33
C LEU A 426 15.42 10.76 -0.30
N GLN A 427 15.37 11.10 0.98
CA GLN A 427 15.87 10.25 2.07
C GLN A 427 15.05 8.96 2.20
N ASN A 428 13.73 9.02 2.01
CA ASN A 428 12.86 7.84 1.96
C ASN A 428 13.22 6.94 0.76
N ILE A 429 13.30 7.50 -0.45
CA ILE A 429 13.72 6.77 -1.66
C ILE A 429 15.09 6.10 -1.44
N VAL A 430 16.08 6.83 -0.91
CA VAL A 430 17.39 6.29 -0.52
C VAL A 430 17.28 5.20 0.56
N GLY A 431 16.30 5.27 1.45
CA GLY A 431 16.02 4.24 2.46
C GLY A 431 15.54 2.90 1.88
N THR A 432 14.77 2.93 0.78
CA THR A 432 14.19 1.74 0.13
C THR A 432 15.17 0.93 -0.72
N VAL A 433 16.23 1.55 -1.26
CA VAL A 433 17.18 0.85 -2.13
C VAL A 433 18.12 -0.05 -1.33
N LEU A 434 18.42 -1.22 -1.87
CA LEU A 434 19.29 -2.22 -1.24
C LEU A 434 20.68 -1.64 -0.93
N ASN A 435 21.30 -0.95 -1.89
CA ASN A 435 22.66 -0.39 -1.79
C ASN A 435 22.73 1.02 -1.16
N LYS A 436 21.79 1.36 -0.29
CA LYS A 436 21.67 2.69 0.35
C LYS A 436 22.92 3.21 1.06
N ASP A 437 23.74 2.32 1.62
CA ASP A 437 24.92 2.73 2.36
C ASP A 437 26.03 3.30 1.44
N ILE A 438 26.09 2.87 0.17
CA ILE A 438 26.94 3.53 -0.85
C ILE A 438 26.51 4.99 -1.03
N LEU A 439 25.20 5.24 -1.05
CA LEU A 439 24.67 6.59 -1.28
C LEU A 439 25.01 7.51 -0.12
N LYS A 440 24.89 7.04 1.13
CA LYS A 440 25.21 7.81 2.35
C LYS A 440 26.68 8.24 2.47
N GLU A 441 27.60 7.60 1.76
CA GLU A 441 29.02 8.00 1.72
C GLU A 441 29.32 9.05 0.64
N LEU A 442 28.35 9.40 -0.21
CA LEU A 442 28.51 10.40 -1.25
C LEU A 442 28.68 11.80 -0.65
N ARG A 443 29.40 12.67 -1.38
CA ARG A 443 29.65 14.03 -0.94
C ARG A 443 28.45 14.94 -1.21
N PRO A 444 28.09 15.83 -0.28
CA PRO A 444 27.07 16.83 -0.51
C PRO A 444 27.33 17.67 -1.77
N THR A 445 26.26 18.03 -2.46
CA THR A 445 26.33 18.89 -3.65
C THR A 445 25.98 20.33 -3.27
N PRO A 446 26.64 21.35 -3.85
CA PRO A 446 26.26 22.74 -3.59
C PRO A 446 24.81 23.00 -4.05
N TYR A 447 24.02 23.70 -3.24
CA TYR A 447 22.68 24.13 -3.63
C TYR A 447 22.73 24.96 -4.92
N THR A 448 21.91 24.56 -5.89
CA THR A 448 21.69 25.26 -7.16
C THR A 448 20.35 25.97 -7.13
N GLY A 449 20.30 27.22 -7.60
CA GLY A 449 19.10 28.06 -7.61
C GLY A 449 19.42 29.48 -7.15
N SER A 450 18.52 30.43 -7.42
CA SER A 450 18.62 31.80 -6.91
C SER A 450 17.66 32.11 -5.76
N GLU A 451 16.65 31.25 -5.56
CA GLU A 451 15.60 31.42 -4.57
C GLU A 451 15.38 30.13 -3.76
N PHE A 452 14.74 30.25 -2.61
CA PHE A 452 14.69 29.18 -1.62
C PHE A 452 13.70 28.07 -1.96
N GLY A 453 12.45 28.38 -2.30
CA GLY A 453 11.42 27.38 -2.59
C GLY A 453 10.78 26.79 -1.32
N GLU A 454 10.24 25.59 -1.44
CA GLU A 454 9.41 24.94 -0.40
C GLU A 454 9.54 23.42 -0.38
N GLU A 455 9.24 22.81 0.76
CA GLU A 455 9.10 21.35 0.89
C GLU A 455 7.69 20.88 0.59
N LEU A 456 6.69 21.67 1.00
CA LEU A 456 5.27 21.48 0.71
C LEU A 456 4.78 22.64 -0.16
N MET A 457 4.38 22.31 -1.38
CA MET A 457 3.76 23.24 -2.31
C MET A 457 2.25 23.13 -2.18
N VAL A 458 1.58 24.16 -1.66
CA VAL A 458 0.11 24.19 -1.62
C VAL A 458 -0.39 24.87 -2.88
N ILE A 459 -1.24 24.21 -3.65
CA ILE A 459 -1.89 24.75 -4.85
C ILE A 459 -3.39 24.81 -4.54
N THR A 460 -3.99 26.00 -4.67
CA THR A 460 -5.35 26.27 -4.18
C THR A 460 -6.11 27.20 -5.12
N HIS A 461 -7.43 27.02 -5.25
CA HIS A 461 -8.27 28.09 -5.81
C HIS A 461 -8.31 29.30 -4.85
N SER A 462 -8.57 30.49 -5.38
CA SER A 462 -8.67 31.74 -4.62
C SER A 462 -9.67 31.69 -3.47
N ASP A 463 -10.71 30.88 -3.59
CA ASP A 463 -11.81 30.82 -2.62
C ASP A 463 -11.39 30.14 -1.30
N PHE A 464 -10.34 29.32 -1.34
CA PHE A 464 -9.79 28.60 -0.18
C PHE A 464 -8.45 29.19 0.30
N ILE A 465 -8.04 30.35 -0.25
CA ILE A 465 -6.72 30.97 0.01
C ILE A 465 -6.47 31.29 1.48
N THR A 466 -7.52 31.59 2.26
CA THR A 466 -7.40 31.90 3.70
C THR A 466 -7.01 30.65 4.49
N GLN A 467 -7.67 29.54 4.19
CA GLN A 467 -7.49 28.23 4.79
C GLN A 467 -6.13 27.64 4.39
N ALA A 468 -5.77 27.74 3.10
CA ALA A 468 -4.46 27.36 2.58
C ALA A 468 -3.32 28.11 3.29
N ASN A 469 -3.43 29.43 3.48
CA ASN A 469 -2.45 30.22 4.23
C ASN A 469 -2.39 29.87 5.72
N ALA A 470 -3.52 29.54 6.35
CA ALA A 470 -3.56 29.09 7.74
C ALA A 470 -2.79 27.76 7.93
N LEU A 471 -2.99 26.80 7.02
CA LEU A 471 -2.26 25.53 7.01
C LEU A 471 -0.76 25.73 6.72
N ALA A 472 -0.42 26.53 5.71
CA ALA A 472 0.97 26.82 5.35
C ALA A 472 1.76 27.47 6.50
N LYS A 473 1.13 28.40 7.21
CA LYS A 473 1.69 28.99 8.45
C LYS A 473 1.91 27.92 9.52
N HIS A 474 0.91 27.07 9.77
CA HIS A 474 0.98 26.01 10.78
C HIS A 474 2.12 25.01 10.52
N LYS A 475 2.33 24.65 9.24
CA LYS A 475 3.40 23.75 8.79
C LYS A 475 4.79 24.39 8.89
N THR A 476 4.89 25.67 8.53
CA THR A 476 6.12 26.46 8.72
C THR A 476 6.50 26.60 10.20
N GLU A 477 5.54 26.80 11.09
CA GLU A 477 5.77 26.79 12.55
C GLU A 477 6.19 25.40 13.08
N ARG A 478 5.92 24.33 12.31
CA ARG A 478 6.38 22.94 12.53
C ARG A 478 7.63 22.58 11.72
N GLY A 479 8.35 23.58 11.23
CA GLY A 479 9.65 23.42 10.62
C GLY A 479 9.64 22.86 9.20
N LEU A 480 8.47 22.68 8.58
CA LEU A 480 8.28 22.28 7.18
C LEU A 480 8.03 23.53 6.34
N ILE A 481 8.88 23.82 5.35
CA ILE A 481 8.71 25.03 4.52
C ILE A 481 7.48 24.87 3.62
N THR A 482 6.53 25.81 3.69
CA THR A 482 5.28 25.73 2.92
C THR A 482 4.93 27.07 2.28
N ASN A 483 4.77 27.05 0.95
CA ASN A 483 4.30 28.18 0.15
C ASN A 483 2.94 27.87 -0.48
N VAL A 484 2.16 28.90 -0.78
CA VAL A 484 0.81 28.79 -1.37
C VAL A 484 0.77 29.47 -2.72
N HIS A 485 0.25 28.76 -3.72
CA HIS A 485 0.12 29.18 -5.11
C HIS A 485 -1.34 29.09 -5.56
N LEU A 486 -1.77 30.03 -6.40
CA LEU A 486 -3.13 30.05 -6.91
C LEU A 486 -3.27 29.17 -8.17
N ALA A 487 -4.25 28.27 -8.15
CA ALA A 487 -4.69 27.46 -9.28
C ALA A 487 -5.53 28.26 -10.28
N ASN A 488 -5.94 29.48 -9.92
CA ASN A 488 -6.55 30.45 -10.82
C ASN A 488 -5.73 31.75 -10.79
N GLU A 489 -5.23 32.19 -11.95
CA GLU A 489 -4.50 33.45 -12.03
C GLU A 489 -5.38 34.65 -11.60
N TYR A 490 -4.76 35.80 -11.32
CA TYR A 490 -5.46 37.09 -11.13
C TYR A 490 -6.35 37.52 -12.33
N SER A 491 -6.31 36.78 -13.45
CA SER A 491 -7.20 36.91 -14.62
C SER A 491 -8.54 36.20 -14.45
N GLY A 492 -8.68 35.29 -13.47
CA GLY A 492 -9.91 34.56 -13.15
C GLY A 492 -10.07 33.19 -13.83
N ASN A 493 -9.12 32.80 -14.70
CA ASN A 493 -9.13 31.47 -15.32
C ASN A 493 -8.44 30.44 -14.44
N ILE A 494 -9.01 29.24 -14.34
CA ILE A 494 -8.40 28.07 -13.71
C ILE A 494 -7.33 27.49 -14.65
N LEU A 495 -6.17 27.16 -14.10
CA LEU A 495 -5.06 26.52 -14.80
C LEU A 495 -5.41 25.08 -15.21
N ASP A 496 -4.99 24.67 -16.40
CA ASP A 496 -5.13 23.28 -16.83
C ASP A 496 -4.11 22.35 -16.13
N GLN A 497 -4.31 21.04 -16.26
CA GLN A 497 -3.46 20.05 -15.60
C GLN A 497 -1.98 20.11 -16.03
N ASN A 498 -1.69 20.52 -17.25
CA ASN A 498 -0.31 20.72 -17.70
C ASN A 498 0.27 22.04 -17.19
N GLU A 499 -0.52 23.11 -17.09
CA GLU A 499 -0.08 24.38 -16.50
C GLU A 499 0.25 24.23 -15.01
N ILE A 500 -0.59 23.51 -14.24
CA ILE A 500 -0.31 23.14 -12.84
C ILE A 500 0.96 22.29 -12.74
N ARG A 501 1.14 21.33 -13.65
CA ARG A 501 2.34 20.50 -13.71
C ARG A 501 3.60 21.30 -14.05
N ASP A 502 3.54 22.21 -15.02
CA ASP A 502 4.66 23.06 -15.42
C ASP A 502 5.07 24.02 -14.29
N LEU A 503 4.10 24.52 -13.52
CA LEU A 503 4.34 25.24 -12.26
C LEU A 503 5.16 24.39 -11.27
N ILE A 504 4.74 23.15 -10.98
CA ILE A 504 5.48 22.22 -10.11
C ILE A 504 6.89 21.93 -10.65
N VAL A 505 7.03 21.70 -11.95
CA VAL A 505 8.32 21.40 -12.60
C VAL A 505 9.27 22.61 -12.60
N SER A 506 8.76 23.83 -12.75
CA SER A 506 9.56 25.05 -12.59
C SER A 506 10.08 25.19 -11.16
N HIS A 507 9.25 24.90 -10.16
CA HIS A 507 9.63 24.88 -8.75
C HIS A 507 10.72 23.84 -8.44
N TRP A 508 10.67 22.67 -9.09
CA TRP A 508 11.74 21.67 -9.00
C TRP A 508 13.06 22.13 -9.66
N ASN A 509 13.01 22.89 -10.75
CA ASN A 509 14.20 23.25 -11.54
C ASN A 509 14.94 24.48 -11.00
N ASP A 510 14.21 25.52 -10.60
CA ASP A 510 14.76 26.87 -10.39
C ASP A 510 15.11 27.19 -8.92
N PHE A 511 14.54 26.44 -7.96
CA PHE A 511 14.68 26.68 -6.53
C PHE A 511 15.63 25.71 -5.81
N MET A 512 16.24 26.19 -4.72
CA MET A 512 17.24 25.44 -3.95
C MET A 512 16.64 24.30 -3.13
N VAL A 513 15.55 24.60 -2.39
CA VAL A 513 14.65 23.64 -1.77
C VAL A 513 13.62 23.26 -2.81
N LYS A 514 13.47 21.96 -3.05
CA LYS A 514 12.61 21.41 -4.08
C LYS A 514 11.38 20.78 -3.41
N PRO A 515 10.18 20.91 -3.99
CA PRO A 515 8.99 20.25 -3.47
C PRO A 515 9.26 18.77 -3.19
N SER A 516 8.97 18.33 -1.96
CA SER A 516 8.87 16.92 -1.59
C SER A 516 7.41 16.48 -1.62
N TYR A 517 6.50 17.41 -1.32
CA TYR A 517 5.07 17.20 -1.19
C TYR A 517 4.31 18.29 -1.95
N VAL A 518 3.17 17.94 -2.54
CA VAL A 518 2.19 18.87 -3.12
C VAL A 518 0.85 18.63 -2.44
N LEU A 519 0.17 19.69 -2.01
CA LEU A 519 -1.18 19.63 -1.47
C LEU A 519 -2.11 20.47 -2.33
N LEU A 520 -3.07 19.81 -2.96
CA LEU A 520 -4.12 20.43 -3.74
C LEU A 520 -5.28 20.79 -2.79
N ILE A 521 -5.72 22.04 -2.75
CA ILE A 521 -6.87 22.48 -1.94
C ILE A 521 -7.96 23.00 -2.87
N GLY A 522 -8.96 22.15 -3.07
CA GLY A 522 -10.00 22.32 -4.08
C GLY A 522 -10.36 20.97 -4.70
N ASP A 523 -11.63 20.80 -4.97
CA ASP A 523 -12.15 19.66 -5.72
C ASP A 523 -11.87 19.80 -7.24
N VAL A 524 -12.28 18.85 -8.08
CA VAL A 524 -11.82 18.80 -9.49
C VAL A 524 -12.29 19.98 -10.36
N GLU A 525 -13.40 20.63 -10.02
CA GLU A 525 -13.86 21.86 -10.67
C GLU A 525 -13.02 23.10 -10.31
N PHE A 526 -12.20 23.01 -9.26
CA PHE A 526 -11.31 24.07 -8.78
C PHE A 526 -9.84 23.82 -9.11
N ILE A 527 -9.43 22.55 -9.12
CA ILE A 527 -8.09 22.08 -9.48
C ILE A 527 -8.27 20.79 -10.30
N PRO A 528 -8.15 20.85 -11.64
CA PRO A 528 -8.32 19.67 -12.49
C PRO A 528 -7.49 18.46 -12.06
N ALA A 529 -7.87 17.28 -12.54
CA ALA A 529 -7.10 16.05 -12.41
C ALA A 529 -6.58 15.60 -13.79
N TYR A 530 -5.54 14.76 -13.82
CA TYR A 530 -5.27 13.96 -15.02
C TYR A 530 -6.30 12.84 -15.14
N TYR A 531 -6.46 12.29 -16.34
CA TYR A 531 -7.36 11.18 -16.62
C TYR A 531 -6.55 10.04 -17.25
N TYR A 532 -6.52 8.86 -16.60
CA TYR A 532 -5.60 7.78 -16.96
C TYR A 532 -6.31 6.64 -17.73
N PRO A 533 -6.02 6.44 -19.03
CA PRO A 533 -6.82 5.57 -19.91
C PRO A 533 -6.40 4.09 -19.92
N GLU A 534 -5.31 3.67 -19.24
CA GLU A 534 -4.88 2.26 -19.25
C GLU A 534 -5.61 1.39 -18.21
N SER A 535 -6.25 2.02 -17.21
CA SER A 535 -7.23 1.41 -16.30
C SER A 535 -8.58 1.21 -16.99
N LYS A 536 -9.35 0.20 -16.57
CA LYS A 536 -10.75 0.04 -17.04
C LYS A 536 -11.56 1.29 -16.64
N GLY A 537 -12.35 1.78 -17.59
CA GLY A 537 -13.00 3.10 -17.58
C GLY A 537 -12.78 3.76 -18.94
N GLY A 538 -13.39 3.19 -19.99
CA GLY A 538 -13.04 3.48 -21.39
C GLY A 538 -14.22 3.58 -22.34
N SER A 539 -15.41 3.86 -21.83
CA SER A 539 -16.63 4.15 -22.61
C SER A 539 -17.11 5.56 -22.33
N ASP A 540 -17.94 6.12 -23.21
CA ASP A 540 -18.58 7.43 -22.98
C ASP A 540 -19.47 7.44 -21.70
N GLU A 541 -19.82 6.27 -21.17
CA GLU A 541 -20.60 6.04 -19.94
C GLU A 541 -19.74 5.80 -18.68
N GLU A 542 -18.45 5.50 -18.83
CA GLU A 542 -17.52 5.28 -17.71
C GLU A 542 -16.18 5.94 -18.07
N PRO A 543 -15.98 7.21 -17.68
CA PRO A 543 -14.77 7.95 -18.02
C PRO A 543 -13.56 7.33 -17.29
N PRO A 544 -12.35 7.47 -17.87
CA PRO A 544 -11.11 7.02 -17.21
C PRO A 544 -10.99 7.60 -15.80
N PRO A 545 -10.34 6.90 -14.85
CA PRO A 545 -10.17 7.41 -13.50
C PRO A 545 -9.46 8.76 -13.50
N PRO A 546 -9.93 9.71 -12.68
CA PRO A 546 -9.14 10.89 -12.35
C PRO A 546 -7.89 10.45 -11.58
N SER A 547 -6.80 11.19 -11.75
CA SER A 547 -5.55 10.89 -11.08
C SER A 547 -4.71 12.13 -10.81
N ASP A 548 -4.31 12.30 -9.56
CA ASP A 548 -3.29 13.27 -9.16
C ASP A 548 -1.85 12.73 -9.32
N PHE A 549 -1.67 11.46 -9.72
CA PHE A 549 -0.33 10.89 -9.95
C PHE A 549 0.44 11.64 -11.05
N GLY A 550 -0.26 12.25 -12.01
CA GLY A 550 0.37 13.10 -13.03
C GLY A 550 1.08 14.36 -12.48
N TYR A 551 0.66 14.84 -11.31
CA TYR A 551 1.34 15.90 -10.56
C TYR A 551 2.50 15.38 -9.70
N SER A 552 2.57 14.07 -9.46
CA SER A 552 3.57 13.42 -8.63
C SER A 552 4.89 13.17 -9.37
N THR A 553 4.90 13.25 -10.70
CA THR A 553 6.08 13.00 -11.54
C THR A 553 6.73 14.31 -11.99
N LEU A 554 8.04 14.29 -12.28
CA LEU A 554 8.78 15.43 -12.82
C LEU A 554 8.93 15.37 -14.34
N ASN A 555 8.80 14.17 -14.89
CA ASN A 555 8.82 13.89 -16.31
C ASN A 555 7.41 13.46 -16.79
N ASP A 556 7.28 13.12 -18.07
CA ASP A 556 6.07 12.52 -18.66
C ASP A 556 5.49 11.42 -17.74
N PRO A 557 4.24 11.58 -17.25
CA PRO A 557 3.64 10.66 -16.30
C PRO A 557 3.22 9.32 -16.91
N THR A 558 2.95 9.26 -18.21
CA THR A 558 2.25 8.13 -18.86
C THR A 558 2.87 6.76 -18.63
N ASN A 559 4.20 6.71 -18.48
CA ASN A 559 4.98 5.47 -18.35
C ASN A 559 5.72 5.41 -16.99
N ARG A 560 5.22 6.10 -15.96
CA ARG A 560 5.90 6.23 -14.66
C ARG A 560 5.39 5.19 -13.66
N HIS A 561 6.33 4.59 -12.94
CA HIS A 561 6.05 3.52 -11.96
C HIS A 561 6.01 4.01 -10.51
N LEU A 562 6.77 5.05 -10.19
CA LEU A 562 6.94 5.60 -8.84
C LEU A 562 6.93 7.13 -8.93
N SER A 563 6.51 7.76 -7.84
CA SER A 563 6.35 9.21 -7.74
C SER A 563 7.66 9.93 -7.40
N ASP A 564 7.93 11.03 -8.11
CA ASP A 564 9.08 11.91 -7.86
C ASP A 564 8.83 12.85 -6.65
N LEU A 565 7.55 13.14 -6.37
CA LEU A 565 6.98 14.01 -5.34
C LEU A 565 5.74 13.30 -4.77
N ILE A 566 5.33 13.54 -3.53
CA ILE A 566 4.07 12.95 -3.01
C ILE A 566 2.93 13.97 -3.06
N VAL A 567 1.77 13.57 -3.59
CA VAL A 567 0.60 14.45 -3.74
C VAL A 567 -0.53 14.00 -2.81
N GLY A 568 -1.23 14.95 -2.21
CA GLY A 568 -2.54 14.73 -1.59
C GLY A 568 -3.49 15.87 -1.90
N ARG A 569 -4.79 15.63 -1.72
CA ARG A 569 -5.87 16.57 -2.07
C ARG A 569 -6.82 16.76 -0.91
N LEU A 570 -7.13 18.01 -0.58
CA LEU A 570 -8.32 18.39 0.17
C LEU A 570 -9.42 18.66 -0.84
N THR A 571 -10.24 17.65 -1.12
CA THR A 571 -11.41 17.76 -1.99
C THR A 571 -12.45 18.63 -1.27
N VAL A 572 -12.49 19.92 -1.57
CA VAL A 572 -13.38 20.89 -0.92
C VAL A 572 -13.96 21.86 -1.94
N ARG A 573 -15.23 22.24 -1.76
CA ARG A 573 -16.01 23.06 -2.70
C ARG A 573 -16.48 24.37 -2.09
N THR A 574 -16.40 24.49 -0.76
CA THR A 574 -16.77 25.69 -0.01
C THR A 574 -15.67 26.11 0.97
N ALA A 575 -15.65 27.40 1.34
CA ALA A 575 -14.71 27.94 2.31
C ALA A 575 -14.90 27.30 3.70
N GLU A 576 -16.13 26.90 4.02
CA GLU A 576 -16.54 26.24 5.24
C GLU A 576 -16.05 24.79 5.31
N GLU A 577 -16.17 24.00 4.22
CA GLU A 577 -15.56 22.67 4.11
C GLU A 577 -14.02 22.77 4.22
N ALA A 578 -13.41 23.73 3.51
CA ALA A 578 -11.97 23.97 3.59
C ALA A 578 -11.52 24.32 5.02
N GLU A 579 -12.29 25.13 5.75
CA GLU A 579 -12.00 25.50 7.13
C GLU A 579 -12.14 24.30 8.08
N ALA A 580 -13.18 23.48 7.93
CA ALA A 580 -13.37 22.27 8.72
C ALA A 580 -12.21 21.28 8.56
N VAL A 581 -11.79 21.00 7.31
CA VAL A 581 -10.69 20.06 7.02
C VAL A 581 -9.34 20.63 7.49
N VAL A 582 -9.05 21.92 7.25
CA VAL A 582 -7.79 22.53 7.71
C VAL A 582 -7.72 22.61 9.23
N ASN A 583 -8.80 22.98 9.92
CA ASN A 583 -8.83 23.02 11.38
C ASN A 583 -8.62 21.62 11.98
N LYS A 584 -9.23 20.58 11.38
CA LYS A 584 -9.03 19.18 11.77
C LYS A 584 -7.55 18.74 11.69
N ILE A 585 -6.88 19.03 10.57
CA ILE A 585 -5.44 18.74 10.39
C ILE A 585 -4.58 19.52 11.40
N ILE A 586 -4.88 20.80 11.58
CA ILE A 586 -4.19 21.69 12.53
C ILE A 586 -4.35 21.20 13.98
N ASP A 587 -5.53 20.74 14.36
CA ASP A 587 -5.79 20.24 15.71
C ASP A 587 -5.05 18.92 15.95
N TYR A 588 -5.15 17.96 15.03
CA TYR A 588 -4.44 16.67 15.12
C TYR A 588 -2.92 16.84 15.31
N GLU A 589 -2.29 17.83 14.66
CA GLU A 589 -0.85 18.12 14.80
C GLU A 589 -0.49 19.04 15.98
N LYS A 590 -1.46 19.65 16.67
CA LYS A 590 -1.25 20.62 17.77
C LYS A 590 -1.68 20.10 19.12
N ASN A 591 -2.79 19.40 19.16
CA ASN A 591 -3.44 18.80 20.32
C ASN A 591 -3.59 17.29 20.06
N PRO A 592 -2.48 16.57 19.77
CA PRO A 592 -2.53 15.17 19.41
C PRO A 592 -3.17 14.34 20.54
N PRO A 593 -3.95 13.29 20.24
CA PRO A 593 -4.77 12.57 21.21
C PRO A 593 -4.03 12.21 22.51
N ASN A 594 -4.53 12.67 23.66
CA ASN A 594 -3.92 12.37 24.96
C ASN A 594 -4.32 10.98 25.50
N VAL A 595 -4.56 10.03 24.60
CA VAL A 595 -4.96 8.65 24.86
C VAL A 595 -3.82 7.76 24.38
N GLU A 596 -3.23 6.98 25.29
CA GLU A 596 -2.07 6.15 24.95
C GLU A 596 -2.45 5.01 23.99
N ASP A 597 -3.61 4.40 24.24
CA ASP A 597 -4.22 3.36 23.42
C ASP A 597 -4.32 3.73 21.94
N PHE A 598 -4.74 4.96 21.63
CA PHE A 598 -4.94 5.44 20.25
C PHE A 598 -3.75 5.12 19.35
N TYR A 599 -2.52 5.37 19.84
CA TYR A 599 -1.29 5.22 19.05
C TYR A 599 -0.89 3.78 18.75
N LYS A 600 -1.53 2.80 19.43
CA LYS A 600 -1.26 1.38 19.30
C LYS A 600 -2.48 0.54 18.95
N HIS A 601 -3.64 1.14 18.72
CA HIS A 601 -4.86 0.44 18.37
C HIS A 601 -5.32 0.69 16.93
N ALA A 602 -5.49 -0.38 16.18
CA ALA A 602 -6.04 -0.38 14.83
C ALA A 602 -7.32 -1.22 14.75
N ALA A 603 -8.08 -1.04 13.68
CA ALA A 603 -9.14 -1.97 13.27
C ALA A 603 -8.89 -2.46 11.84
N MET A 604 -9.29 -3.71 11.57
CA MET A 604 -9.24 -4.33 10.26
C MET A 604 -10.62 -4.85 9.89
N CYS A 605 -11.13 -4.43 8.73
CA CYS A 605 -12.51 -4.63 8.32
C CYS A 605 -12.57 -5.36 6.98
N SER A 606 -13.38 -6.42 6.90
CA SER A 606 -13.56 -7.22 5.68
C SER A 606 -14.78 -8.13 5.81
N ARG A 607 -15.02 -8.97 4.79
CA ARG A 607 -15.83 -10.19 4.92
C ARG A 607 -15.09 -11.39 4.37
N LEU A 608 -15.50 -12.58 4.77
CA LEU A 608 -15.18 -13.81 4.06
C LEU A 608 -16.31 -14.15 3.10
N GLN A 609 -16.05 -14.12 1.79
CA GLN A 609 -17.04 -14.54 0.78
C GLN A 609 -17.03 -16.06 0.64
N CYS A 610 -17.93 -16.71 1.37
CA CYS A 610 -18.11 -18.15 1.37
C CYS A 610 -18.99 -18.58 0.18
N CYS A 611 -18.73 -19.70 -0.48
CA CYS A 611 -17.54 -20.53 -0.43
C CYS A 611 -17.24 -21.12 -1.81
N GLN A 612 -16.01 -21.59 -2.00
CA GLN A 612 -15.69 -22.49 -3.11
C GLN A 612 -16.47 -23.81 -2.92
N GLN A 613 -17.08 -24.33 -3.97
CA GLN A 613 -17.79 -25.62 -3.94
C GLN A 613 -16.80 -26.75 -3.53
N PRO A 614 -17.18 -27.66 -2.62
CA PRO A 614 -16.28 -28.69 -2.13
C PRO A 614 -15.90 -29.70 -3.22
N THR A 615 -14.74 -30.34 -3.05
CA THR A 615 -14.26 -31.37 -3.99
C THR A 615 -14.72 -32.74 -3.51
N CYS A 616 -15.58 -33.40 -4.27
CA CYS A 616 -16.30 -34.60 -3.83
C CYS A 616 -16.30 -35.74 -4.85
N TRP A 617 -16.46 -36.96 -4.34
CA TRP A 617 -16.53 -38.21 -5.10
C TRP A 617 -17.75 -39.04 -4.68
N LEU A 618 -18.27 -39.83 -5.62
CA LEU A 618 -19.27 -40.85 -5.32
C LEU A 618 -18.60 -42.10 -4.75
N THR A 619 -19.01 -42.49 -3.55
CA THR A 619 -18.61 -43.71 -2.85
C THR A 619 -19.81 -44.67 -2.75
N PRO A 620 -19.61 -45.95 -2.37
CA PRO A 620 -20.71 -46.89 -2.14
C PRO A 620 -21.71 -46.42 -1.06
N ASP A 621 -21.26 -45.63 -0.09
CA ASP A 621 -22.04 -45.19 1.07
C ASP A 621 -22.63 -43.77 0.91
N GLY A 622 -22.28 -43.05 -0.17
CA GLY A 622 -22.78 -41.69 -0.46
C GLY A 622 -21.74 -40.81 -1.15
N THR A 623 -21.96 -39.50 -1.16
CA THR A 623 -20.95 -38.53 -1.61
C THR A 623 -19.96 -38.28 -0.47
N ALA A 624 -18.66 -38.49 -0.71
CA ALA A 624 -17.59 -38.12 0.21
C ALA A 624 -16.82 -36.92 -0.35
N CYS A 625 -16.49 -35.95 0.50
CA CYS A 625 -15.84 -34.70 0.11
C CYS A 625 -14.55 -34.50 0.89
N LEU A 626 -13.58 -33.81 0.29
CA LEU A 626 -12.32 -33.43 0.93
C LEU A 626 -12.61 -32.44 2.06
N MET A 627 -12.17 -32.73 3.29
CA MET A 627 -12.45 -31.85 4.43
C MET A 627 -11.80 -30.48 4.24
N SER A 628 -10.61 -30.45 3.62
CA SER A 628 -9.92 -29.21 3.25
C SER A 628 -10.57 -28.39 2.11
N SER A 629 -11.80 -28.72 1.71
CA SER A 629 -12.58 -27.99 0.71
C SER A 629 -13.87 -27.33 1.22
N PHE A 630 -14.22 -27.48 2.50
CA PHE A 630 -15.33 -26.76 3.15
C PHE A 630 -14.85 -25.44 3.78
N GLY A 631 -15.75 -24.46 3.92
CA GLY A 631 -15.42 -23.18 4.58
C GLY A 631 -14.30 -22.38 3.90
N VAL A 632 -14.10 -22.58 2.58
CA VAL A 632 -13.04 -21.95 1.78
C VAL A 632 -13.57 -20.68 1.12
N GLU A 633 -13.00 -19.53 1.48
CA GLU A 633 -13.24 -18.22 0.86
C GLU A 633 -13.08 -18.26 -0.69
N ARG A 634 -13.95 -17.57 -1.44
CA ARG A 634 -13.87 -17.54 -2.93
C ARG A 634 -12.72 -16.69 -3.47
N GLN A 635 -12.39 -15.57 -2.81
CA GLN A 635 -11.51 -14.51 -3.31
C GLN A 635 -10.54 -14.04 -2.22
N PRO A 636 -9.27 -13.67 -2.52
CA PRO A 636 -8.22 -13.43 -1.51
C PRO A 636 -8.32 -12.06 -0.82
N PHE A 637 -9.37 -11.80 -0.06
CA PHE A 637 -9.51 -10.54 0.68
C PHE A 637 -9.03 -10.65 2.12
N LEU A 638 -9.28 -11.76 2.80
CA LEU A 638 -8.95 -11.91 4.22
C LEU A 638 -7.48 -12.27 4.44
N GLU A 639 -6.87 -13.10 3.58
CA GLU A 639 -5.47 -13.55 3.75
C GLU A 639 -4.43 -12.40 3.70
N PRO A 640 -4.53 -11.40 2.79
CA PRO A 640 -3.63 -10.25 2.80
C PRO A 640 -3.85 -9.34 4.01
N LEU A 641 -5.10 -9.24 4.50
CA LEU A 641 -5.44 -8.43 5.67
C LEU A 641 -4.92 -9.07 6.96
N GLU A 642 -5.03 -10.40 7.10
CA GLU A 642 -4.40 -11.15 8.20
C GLU A 642 -2.86 -11.15 8.11
N THR A 643 -2.29 -11.12 6.90
CA THR A 643 -0.84 -10.94 6.73
C THR A 643 -0.38 -9.56 7.23
N ALA A 644 -1.18 -8.51 7.00
CA ALA A 644 -0.94 -7.18 7.58
C ALA A 644 -1.19 -7.17 9.10
N HIS A 645 -2.20 -7.90 9.59
CA HIS A 645 -2.50 -8.07 11.02
C HIS A 645 -1.28 -8.59 11.77
N ASP A 646 -0.71 -9.71 11.33
CA ASP A 646 0.43 -10.34 12.00
C ASP A 646 1.67 -9.44 11.98
N THR A 647 1.91 -8.79 10.84
CA THR A 647 3.03 -7.86 10.63
C THR A 647 2.96 -6.66 11.58
N ILE A 648 1.79 -6.04 11.73
CA ILE A 648 1.61 -4.86 12.58
C ILE A 648 1.49 -5.25 14.06
N SER A 649 0.91 -6.41 14.38
CA SER A 649 0.85 -6.97 15.74
C SER A 649 2.24 -7.27 16.27
N ALA A 650 3.14 -7.82 15.44
CA ALA A 650 4.56 -8.03 15.79
C ALA A 650 5.31 -6.71 16.09
N ALA A 651 4.85 -5.57 15.54
CA ALA A 651 5.33 -4.23 15.89
C ALA A 651 4.67 -3.64 17.17
N GLY A 652 3.95 -4.46 17.93
CA GLY A 652 3.33 -4.12 19.20
C GLY A 652 2.11 -3.21 19.06
N PHE A 653 1.26 -3.48 18.07
CA PHE A 653 -0.10 -2.92 17.99
C PHE A 653 -1.12 -3.97 18.49
N THR A 654 -2.26 -3.50 18.97
CA THR A 654 -3.46 -4.30 19.20
C THR A 654 -4.45 -4.02 18.09
N ILE A 655 -4.99 -5.06 17.47
CA ILE A 655 -5.82 -4.95 16.27
C ILE A 655 -7.18 -5.58 16.53
N GLN A 656 -8.24 -4.83 16.28
CA GLN A 656 -9.61 -5.35 16.32
C GLN A 656 -10.01 -5.88 14.94
N ARG A 657 -10.34 -7.17 14.86
CA ARG A 657 -10.86 -7.83 13.64
C ARG A 657 -12.36 -7.69 13.55
N ILE A 658 -12.84 -6.91 12.57
CA ILE A 658 -14.27 -6.66 12.31
C ILE A 658 -14.64 -7.34 11.00
N TYR A 659 -14.76 -8.66 11.06
CA TYR A 659 -15.01 -9.54 9.92
C TYR A 659 -16.44 -10.05 9.94
N GLY A 660 -17.12 -9.89 8.82
CA GLY A 660 -18.38 -10.61 8.53
C GLY A 660 -18.14 -11.79 7.59
N GLU A 661 -19.21 -12.46 7.21
CA GLU A 661 -19.22 -13.49 6.17
C GLU A 661 -20.34 -13.20 5.14
N THR A 662 -20.25 -13.79 3.96
CA THR A 662 -21.36 -13.84 2.99
C THR A 662 -21.52 -15.26 2.45
N LEU A 663 -22.76 -15.64 2.15
CA LEU A 663 -23.09 -16.88 1.44
C LEU A 663 -23.28 -16.57 -0.05
N TYR A 664 -22.59 -17.31 -0.91
CA TYR A 664 -22.72 -17.17 -2.36
C TYR A 664 -24.06 -17.75 -2.86
N GLY A 665 -24.95 -16.87 -3.36
CA GLY A 665 -26.27 -17.21 -3.89
C GLY A 665 -26.29 -18.01 -5.20
N GLY A 666 -25.13 -18.24 -5.82
CA GLY A 666 -25.02 -18.94 -7.10
C GLY A 666 -25.19 -18.03 -8.31
N ASP A 667 -25.05 -18.61 -9.49
CA ASP A 667 -25.24 -17.97 -10.78
C ASP A 667 -26.10 -18.88 -11.69
N PRO A 668 -27.41 -18.63 -11.80
CA PRO A 668 -28.30 -19.41 -12.66
C PRO A 668 -28.00 -19.31 -14.16
N ASP A 669 -27.34 -18.23 -14.61
CA ASP A 669 -27.10 -17.93 -16.03
C ASP A 669 -25.78 -18.54 -16.54
N GLU A 670 -24.73 -18.58 -15.70
CA GLU A 670 -23.52 -19.39 -15.93
C GLU A 670 -23.68 -20.87 -15.50
N GLY A 671 -24.79 -21.20 -14.83
CA GLY A 671 -25.10 -22.56 -14.37
C GLY A 671 -24.32 -23.00 -13.11
N ILE A 672 -23.83 -22.04 -12.33
CA ILE A 672 -23.16 -22.27 -11.06
C ILE A 672 -24.23 -22.36 -9.96
N PRO A 673 -24.39 -23.49 -9.25
CA PRO A 673 -25.39 -23.58 -8.18
C PRO A 673 -25.01 -22.70 -6.97
N PRO A 674 -25.99 -22.26 -6.16
CA PRO A 674 -25.73 -21.69 -4.84
C PRO A 674 -24.82 -22.59 -4.00
N TYR A 675 -24.08 -21.98 -3.08
CA TYR A 675 -23.41 -22.77 -2.04
C TYR A 675 -24.47 -23.35 -1.08
N THR A 676 -24.46 -24.67 -0.90
CA THR A 676 -25.47 -25.38 -0.06
C THR A 676 -24.85 -26.34 0.96
N ASP A 677 -23.52 -26.42 0.97
CA ASP A 677 -22.72 -27.21 1.91
C ASP A 677 -22.41 -26.42 3.20
N ASP A 678 -21.60 -26.98 4.10
CA ASP A 678 -21.21 -26.36 5.36
C ASP A 678 -20.41 -25.05 5.13
N PRO A 679 -20.99 -23.88 5.48
CA PRO A 679 -20.40 -22.60 5.16
C PRO A 679 -19.44 -22.07 6.23
N ILE A 680 -19.31 -22.76 7.38
CA ILE A 680 -18.56 -22.21 8.52
C ILE A 680 -17.13 -21.90 8.07
N PRO A 681 -16.66 -20.65 8.24
CA PRO A 681 -15.31 -20.25 7.84
C PRO A 681 -14.22 -21.15 8.43
N ARG A 682 -13.35 -21.65 7.55
CA ARG A 682 -12.24 -22.55 7.91
C ARG A 682 -10.94 -22.21 7.22
N ARG A 683 -11.00 -21.69 6.00
CA ARG A 683 -9.84 -21.54 5.11
C ARG A 683 -9.93 -20.27 4.28
N PHE A 684 -8.78 -19.61 4.12
CA PHE A 684 -8.59 -18.57 3.12
C PHE A 684 -8.81 -19.13 1.71
N SER A 685 -8.96 -18.26 0.71
CA SER A 685 -9.12 -18.67 -0.69
C SER A 685 -7.93 -19.46 -1.22
N SER A 686 -6.78 -19.35 -0.54
CA SER A 686 -5.61 -20.18 -0.82
C SER A 686 -5.71 -21.64 -0.36
N LYS A 687 -6.79 -22.02 0.34
CA LYS A 687 -7.00 -23.27 1.10
C LYS A 687 -6.08 -23.44 2.33
N ASN A 688 -5.23 -22.45 2.62
CA ASN A 688 -4.59 -22.32 3.92
C ASN A 688 -5.67 -22.20 5.02
N PRO A 689 -5.44 -22.75 6.22
CA PRO A 689 -6.36 -22.55 7.35
C PRO A 689 -6.48 -21.06 7.69
N LEU A 690 -7.63 -20.68 8.24
CA LEU A 690 -7.71 -19.47 9.04
C LEU A 690 -6.90 -19.63 10.34
N PRO A 691 -6.45 -18.54 10.97
CA PRO A 691 -5.99 -18.53 12.36
C PRO A 691 -6.96 -19.29 13.30
N PRO A 692 -6.46 -20.02 14.33
CA PRO A 692 -7.30 -20.87 15.17
C PRO A 692 -8.46 -20.12 15.86
N ASP A 693 -8.23 -18.88 16.28
CA ASP A 693 -9.22 -17.98 16.89
C ASP A 693 -10.34 -17.56 15.91
N LEU A 694 -10.05 -17.49 14.62
CA LEU A 694 -11.04 -17.28 13.55
C LEU A 694 -11.72 -18.57 13.05
N GLY A 695 -11.24 -19.74 13.47
CA GLY A 695 -11.77 -21.05 13.07
C GLY A 695 -13.07 -21.45 13.79
N PRO A 696 -13.69 -22.58 13.41
CA PRO A 696 -14.97 -23.05 13.95
C PRO A 696 -15.02 -23.19 15.48
N ASP A 697 -13.89 -23.54 16.09
CA ASP A 697 -13.74 -23.73 17.54
C ASP A 697 -13.14 -22.51 18.26
N GLY A 698 -12.73 -21.48 17.53
CA GLY A 698 -12.01 -20.31 18.07
C GLY A 698 -12.90 -19.30 18.80
N GLY A 699 -14.22 -19.43 18.65
CA GLY A 699 -15.19 -18.56 19.32
C GLY A 699 -15.39 -17.18 18.66
N TYR A 700 -14.79 -16.92 17.49
CA TYR A 700 -15.06 -15.69 16.74
C TYR A 700 -16.52 -15.62 16.26
N GLU A 701 -17.20 -14.53 16.61
CA GLU A 701 -18.58 -14.27 16.18
C GLU A 701 -18.61 -13.77 14.73
N TRP A 702 -18.60 -14.73 13.80
CA TRP A 702 -18.95 -14.53 12.40
C TRP A 702 -20.41 -14.08 12.26
N SER A 703 -20.69 -13.26 11.24
CA SER A 703 -22.04 -12.75 10.98
C SER A 703 -22.27 -12.55 9.48
N LEU A 704 -23.37 -13.13 8.99
CA LEU A 704 -23.97 -12.89 7.67
C LEU A 704 -24.63 -11.50 7.61
N ASP A 705 -23.85 -10.46 7.86
CA ASP A 705 -24.35 -9.12 8.06
C ASP A 705 -24.68 -8.44 6.72
N ASN A 706 -25.89 -7.88 6.55
CA ASN A 706 -26.18 -6.94 5.47
C ASN A 706 -26.57 -5.52 5.97
N GLN A 707 -26.70 -5.35 7.29
CA GLN A 707 -26.78 -4.12 8.09
C GLN A 707 -27.11 -4.53 9.54
N GLY A 708 -26.14 -4.47 10.46
CA GLY A 708 -26.23 -5.24 11.70
C GLY A 708 -24.98 -5.18 12.60
N PRO A 709 -24.68 -6.24 13.37
CA PRO A 709 -23.69 -6.20 14.45
C PRO A 709 -22.28 -5.74 14.03
N LYS A 710 -21.83 -6.06 12.82
CA LYS A 710 -20.48 -5.69 12.36
C LYS A 710 -20.41 -4.25 11.86
N THR A 711 -21.52 -3.67 11.37
CA THR A 711 -21.65 -2.21 11.16
C THR A 711 -21.53 -1.46 12.50
N ASP A 712 -22.20 -1.93 13.55
CA ASP A 712 -22.15 -1.31 14.87
C ASP A 712 -20.80 -1.53 15.58
N GLU A 713 -20.16 -2.68 15.40
CA GLU A 713 -18.79 -2.92 15.86
C GLU A 713 -17.80 -1.95 15.20
N LEU A 714 -17.90 -1.72 13.89
CA LEU A 714 -17.10 -0.73 13.17
C LEU A 714 -17.36 0.70 13.66
N ARG A 715 -18.63 1.12 13.80
CA ARG A 715 -18.98 2.42 14.39
C ARG A 715 -18.35 2.60 15.77
N THR A 716 -18.44 1.58 16.62
CA THR A 716 -17.90 1.60 17.99
C THR A 716 -16.36 1.66 17.99
N ALA A 717 -15.69 0.90 17.11
CA ALA A 717 -14.24 0.97 16.96
C ALA A 717 -13.77 2.35 16.49
N TRP A 718 -14.51 2.95 15.56
CA TRP A 718 -14.24 4.29 15.04
C TRP A 718 -14.36 5.35 16.15
N ASP A 719 -15.46 5.34 16.91
CA ASP A 719 -15.70 6.25 18.01
C ASP A 719 -14.74 6.01 19.20
N ALA A 720 -14.27 4.78 19.40
CA ALA A 720 -13.22 4.47 20.40
C ALA A 720 -11.83 5.04 20.05
N GLY A 721 -11.64 5.56 18.84
CA GLY A 721 -10.38 6.14 18.38
C GLY A 721 -9.33 5.09 18.05
N ARG A 722 -9.43 4.49 16.85
CA ARG A 722 -8.31 3.77 16.24
C ARG A 722 -7.42 4.75 15.46
N ILE A 723 -6.10 4.58 15.47
CA ILE A 723 -5.23 5.39 14.60
C ILE A 723 -5.33 4.96 13.13
N PHE A 724 -5.50 3.66 12.88
CA PHE A 724 -5.70 3.10 11.55
C PHE A 724 -6.99 2.29 11.51
N ILE A 725 -7.76 2.47 10.44
CA ILE A 725 -8.85 1.55 10.06
C ILE A 725 -8.54 1.06 8.66
N PHE A 726 -8.23 -0.22 8.53
CA PHE A 726 -8.05 -0.90 7.25
C PHE A 726 -9.39 -1.43 6.77
N PHE A 727 -9.64 -1.32 5.47
CA PHE A 727 -10.75 -1.96 4.80
C PHE A 727 -10.27 -2.64 3.52
N ASN A 728 -10.39 -3.97 3.44
CA ASN A 728 -10.09 -4.75 2.24
C ASN A 728 -11.26 -5.67 1.91
N TRP A 729 -12.26 -5.13 1.21
CA TRP A 729 -13.42 -5.83 0.66
C TRP A 729 -13.98 -5.02 -0.54
N HIS A 730 -15.20 -5.31 -0.99
CA HIS A 730 -15.91 -4.54 -2.03
C HIS A 730 -16.35 -3.14 -1.58
N GLY A 731 -16.19 -2.18 -2.49
CA GLY A 731 -16.66 -0.80 -2.36
C GLY A 731 -17.92 -0.57 -3.17
N ALA A 732 -18.68 0.46 -2.83
CA ALA A 732 -19.90 0.80 -3.52
C ALA A 732 -19.60 1.55 -4.82
N CYS A 733 -20.11 1.03 -5.94
CA CYS A 733 -19.86 1.56 -7.29
C CYS A 733 -20.47 2.96 -7.55
N ASP A 734 -21.28 3.47 -6.62
CA ASP A 734 -21.77 4.85 -6.55
C ASP A 734 -20.83 5.79 -5.76
N GLY A 735 -19.67 5.27 -5.31
CA GLY A 735 -18.75 5.92 -4.39
C GLY A 735 -19.25 5.98 -2.94
N GLY A 736 -20.41 5.38 -2.64
CA GLY A 736 -21.15 5.57 -1.38
C GLY A 736 -20.53 4.94 -0.13
N GLY A 737 -19.55 4.04 -0.26
CA GLY A 737 -18.79 3.48 0.87
C GLY A 737 -18.41 2.02 0.73
N TRP A 738 -18.55 1.28 1.83
CA TRP A 738 -18.05 -0.08 2.01
C TRP A 738 -19.20 -1.08 2.06
N TRP A 739 -19.10 -2.19 1.32
CA TRP A 739 -20.12 -3.23 1.35
C TRP A 739 -19.93 -4.25 2.48
N GLY A 740 -18.74 -4.41 3.06
CA GLY A 740 -18.49 -5.51 4.00
C GLY A 740 -17.38 -5.32 5.03
N PRO A 741 -17.71 -5.04 6.31
CA PRO A 741 -19.05 -4.74 6.84
C PRO A 741 -19.70 -3.52 6.14
N PRO A 742 -21.04 -3.46 6.06
CA PRO A 742 -21.72 -2.40 5.32
C PRO A 742 -21.59 -1.08 6.09
N PHE A 743 -20.93 -0.09 5.49
CA PHE A 743 -20.63 1.19 6.11
C PHE A 743 -20.53 2.28 5.04
N PHE A 744 -21.57 3.09 4.93
CA PHE A 744 -21.78 4.04 3.85
C PHE A 744 -21.74 5.50 4.33
N THR A 745 -21.86 6.45 3.40
CA THR A 745 -21.91 7.89 3.68
C THR A 745 -22.93 8.27 4.76
N GLY A 746 -24.08 7.59 4.85
CA GLY A 746 -25.07 7.81 5.91
C GLY A 746 -24.61 7.36 7.31
N ASN A 747 -23.77 6.32 7.41
CA ASN A 747 -23.23 5.87 8.70
C ASN A 747 -22.23 6.89 9.28
N LEU A 748 -21.47 7.59 8.42
CA LEU A 748 -20.56 8.66 8.84
C LEU A 748 -21.26 9.82 9.59
N ASP A 749 -22.56 10.07 9.29
CA ASP A 749 -23.33 11.08 10.01
C ASP A 749 -23.60 10.69 11.46
N SER A 750 -23.63 9.39 11.77
CA SER A 750 -23.88 8.85 13.11
C SER A 750 -22.64 8.78 14.02
N LEU A 751 -21.44 8.99 13.47
CA LEU A 751 -20.19 9.03 14.25
C LEU A 751 -20.23 10.16 15.30
N ALA A 752 -19.63 9.89 16.45
CA ALA A 752 -19.51 10.85 17.54
C ALA A 752 -18.41 11.90 17.25
N THR A 753 -18.57 13.08 17.85
CA THR A 753 -17.65 14.21 17.68
C THR A 753 -16.63 14.32 18.81
N GLY A 754 -15.45 14.87 18.51
CA GLY A 754 -14.39 15.11 19.49
C GLY A 754 -13.55 13.89 19.87
N ASN A 755 -13.80 12.73 19.23
CA ASN A 755 -13.00 11.52 19.39
C ASN A 755 -11.70 11.59 18.57
N PRO A 756 -10.65 10.84 18.95
CA PRO A 756 -9.43 10.70 18.15
C PRO A 756 -9.72 10.19 16.74
N LEU A 757 -9.27 10.93 15.72
CA LEU A 757 -9.63 10.65 14.33
C LEU A 757 -8.69 9.63 13.65
N PRO A 758 -9.22 8.61 12.97
CA PRO A 758 -8.42 7.63 12.24
C PRO A 758 -7.85 8.17 10.93
N ILE A 759 -6.78 7.52 10.49
CA ILE A 759 -6.38 7.43 9.08
C ILE A 759 -7.04 6.19 8.50
N LEU A 760 -7.80 6.35 7.41
CA LEU A 760 -8.45 5.22 6.72
C LEU A 760 -7.55 4.69 5.60
N LEU A 761 -7.40 3.37 5.56
CA LEU A 761 -6.71 2.63 4.50
C LEU A 761 -7.77 1.83 3.74
N SER A 762 -8.45 2.50 2.82
CA SER A 762 -9.61 2.01 2.07
C SER A 762 -9.15 1.35 0.78
N THR A 763 -8.57 0.15 0.89
CA THR A 763 -8.03 -0.62 -0.26
C THR A 763 -9.16 -1.32 -1.02
N THR A 764 -9.97 -0.52 -1.72
CA THR A 764 -11.17 -0.94 -2.42
C THR A 764 -11.47 -0.04 -3.63
N CYS A 765 -12.26 -0.55 -4.58
CA CYS A 765 -12.88 0.24 -5.65
C CYS A 765 -13.68 1.43 -5.10
N ASP A 766 -13.76 2.49 -5.92
CA ASP A 766 -14.77 3.56 -5.94
C ASP A 766 -14.95 4.42 -4.68
N SER A 767 -14.44 4.00 -3.51
CA SER A 767 -14.65 4.68 -2.23
C SER A 767 -14.13 6.13 -2.18
N GLY A 768 -13.28 6.53 -3.14
CA GLY A 768 -12.85 7.91 -3.35
C GLY A 768 -13.18 8.45 -4.73
N PHE A 769 -14.35 8.17 -5.30
CA PHE A 769 -14.82 8.68 -6.59
C PHE A 769 -15.02 10.21 -6.52
N TYR A 770 -13.93 10.97 -6.70
CA TYR A 770 -13.83 12.40 -6.36
C TYR A 770 -14.15 13.38 -7.51
N ASP A 771 -14.83 12.89 -8.52
CA ASP A 771 -15.26 13.62 -9.71
C ASP A 771 -16.76 13.40 -10.02
N LEU A 772 -17.57 13.17 -8.97
CA LEU A 772 -19.03 12.91 -9.02
C LEU A 772 -19.88 14.18 -9.24
N GLU A 773 -19.26 15.35 -9.22
CA GLU A 773 -19.88 16.64 -9.55
C GLU A 773 -19.87 16.93 -11.06
N ILE A 774 -18.85 16.45 -11.79
CA ILE A 774 -18.73 16.53 -13.26
C ILE A 774 -19.04 15.23 -14.01
N HIS A 775 -18.91 14.05 -13.38
CA HIS A 775 -19.27 12.74 -13.94
C HIS A 775 -20.35 12.03 -13.11
N SER A 776 -20.98 11.02 -13.70
CA SER A 776 -21.97 10.18 -13.03
C SER A 776 -21.40 8.79 -12.74
N ALA A 777 -21.75 8.21 -11.59
CA ALA A 777 -21.38 6.83 -11.28
C ALA A 777 -22.13 5.84 -12.20
N PRO A 778 -21.45 4.87 -12.87
CA PRO A 778 -22.09 4.00 -13.86
C PRO A 778 -23.27 3.18 -13.32
N CYS A 779 -23.26 2.82 -12.04
CA CYS A 779 -24.33 2.03 -11.42
C CYS A 779 -25.39 2.86 -10.69
N SER A 780 -25.19 4.17 -10.54
CA SER A 780 -26.15 5.10 -9.91
C SER A 780 -25.95 6.53 -10.43
N PRO A 781 -26.42 6.86 -11.64
CA PRO A 781 -26.18 8.18 -12.23
C PRO A 781 -26.82 9.35 -11.46
N GLU A 782 -27.87 9.08 -10.69
CA GLU A 782 -28.53 10.04 -9.78
C GLU A 782 -27.97 10.00 -8.34
N GLY A 783 -26.82 9.34 -8.14
CA GLY A 783 -26.21 9.09 -6.83
C GLY A 783 -25.66 10.33 -6.11
N SER A 784 -25.06 10.08 -4.95
CA SER A 784 -24.41 11.13 -4.14
C SER A 784 -23.34 11.88 -4.93
N LYS A 785 -23.39 13.22 -4.98
CA LYS A 785 -22.30 14.06 -5.54
C LYS A 785 -21.11 14.21 -4.60
N THR A 786 -20.78 13.17 -3.85
CA THR A 786 -19.73 13.14 -2.81
C THR A 786 -19.49 11.68 -2.43
N SER A 787 -18.28 11.20 -2.67
CA SER A 787 -17.83 9.86 -2.30
C SER A 787 -17.62 9.71 -0.78
N PHE A 788 -17.44 8.47 -0.35
CA PHE A 788 -17.18 8.12 1.03
C PHE A 788 -15.90 8.77 1.60
N ALA A 789 -14.80 8.75 0.85
CA ALA A 789 -13.54 9.37 1.25
C ALA A 789 -13.67 10.89 1.41
N GLU A 790 -14.31 11.57 0.45
CA GLU A 790 -14.63 13.00 0.57
C GLU A 790 -15.46 13.29 1.81
N LYS A 791 -16.56 12.55 2.05
CA LYS A 791 -17.42 12.81 3.21
C LYS A 791 -16.69 12.56 4.53
N ALA A 792 -15.94 11.45 4.63
CA ALA A 792 -15.15 11.13 5.82
C ALA A 792 -14.11 12.22 6.13
N LEU A 793 -13.50 12.83 5.09
CA LEU A 793 -12.58 13.96 5.24
C LEU A 793 -13.32 15.26 5.63
N ARG A 794 -14.40 15.61 4.93
CA ARG A 794 -15.13 16.89 5.04
C ARG A 794 -15.85 17.11 6.37
N LEU A 795 -16.31 16.05 7.05
CA LEU A 795 -17.07 16.18 8.29
C LEU A 795 -16.27 16.92 9.39
N ALA A 796 -16.82 18.01 9.91
CA ALA A 796 -16.25 18.74 11.03
C ALA A 796 -16.25 17.89 12.31
N ASP A 797 -15.14 17.93 13.07
CA ASP A 797 -14.95 17.31 14.39
C ASP A 797 -15.23 15.79 14.49
N LYS A 798 -15.37 15.08 13.36
CA LYS A 798 -15.54 13.62 13.25
C LYS A 798 -15.11 13.08 11.88
N GLY A 799 -15.41 11.82 11.59
CA GLY A 799 -14.99 11.15 10.35
C GLY A 799 -13.52 10.72 10.44
N ALA A 800 -12.71 11.07 9.44
CA ALA A 800 -11.29 10.74 9.38
C ALA A 800 -10.43 12.02 9.30
N VAL A 801 -9.15 11.92 9.70
CA VAL A 801 -8.15 12.98 9.47
C VAL A 801 -7.52 12.88 8.08
N ALA A 802 -7.48 11.67 7.52
CA ALA A 802 -7.15 11.41 6.13
C ALA A 802 -7.68 10.05 5.67
N VAL A 803 -7.83 9.89 4.36
CA VAL A 803 -8.24 8.64 3.71
C VAL A 803 -7.30 8.33 2.56
N ILE A 804 -6.89 7.08 2.42
CA ILE A 804 -6.30 6.57 1.17
C ILE A 804 -7.36 5.71 0.49
N ALA A 805 -7.72 6.04 -0.74
CA ALA A 805 -8.79 5.39 -1.51
C ALA A 805 -8.54 5.48 -3.02
N ALA A 806 -9.27 4.69 -3.81
CA ALA A 806 -9.27 4.76 -5.27
C ALA A 806 -10.61 5.34 -5.82
N PRO A 807 -10.59 6.05 -6.96
CA PRO A 807 -11.77 6.71 -7.53
C PRO A 807 -12.59 5.84 -8.48
N ARG A 808 -12.07 4.66 -8.87
CA ARG A 808 -12.69 3.71 -9.81
C ARG A 808 -12.45 2.27 -9.38
N ALA A 809 -12.90 1.33 -10.22
CA ALA A 809 -12.62 -0.09 -10.10
C ALA A 809 -11.12 -0.42 -9.95
N THR A 810 -10.82 -1.25 -8.96
CA THR A 810 -9.50 -1.81 -8.64
C THR A 810 -9.54 -3.35 -8.75
N LYS A 811 -8.37 -4.01 -8.66
CA LYS A 811 -8.27 -5.48 -8.64
C LYS A 811 -8.09 -6.03 -7.24
N ILE A 812 -8.71 -7.20 -6.97
CA ILE A 812 -8.72 -7.84 -5.64
C ILE A 812 -7.30 -8.13 -5.14
N HIS A 813 -6.51 -8.86 -5.94
CA HIS A 813 -5.11 -9.20 -5.65
C HIS A 813 -4.26 -7.98 -5.27
N ASP A 814 -4.38 -6.93 -6.07
CA ASP A 814 -3.56 -5.73 -5.96
C ASP A 814 -3.91 -4.90 -4.72
N ASN A 815 -5.19 -4.84 -4.35
CA ASN A 815 -5.64 -4.25 -3.08
C ASN A 815 -5.09 -5.03 -1.88
N GLY A 816 -5.03 -6.35 -1.98
CA GLY A 816 -4.37 -7.22 -1.01
C GLY A 816 -2.88 -6.89 -0.86
N LEU A 817 -2.14 -6.76 -1.98
CA LEU A 817 -0.74 -6.32 -1.95
C LEU A 817 -0.58 -4.92 -1.34
N LEU A 818 -1.48 -3.98 -1.64
CA LEU A 818 -1.41 -2.64 -1.06
C LEU A 818 -1.68 -2.64 0.45
N THR A 819 -2.63 -3.47 0.91
CA THR A 819 -2.91 -3.73 2.33
C THR A 819 -1.67 -4.23 3.06
N MET A 820 -1.00 -5.25 2.49
CA MET A 820 0.25 -5.80 3.03
C MET A 820 1.37 -4.75 3.06
N GLY A 821 1.51 -3.96 1.98
CA GLY A 821 2.51 -2.88 1.91
C GLY A 821 2.32 -1.81 2.98
N TYR A 822 1.09 -1.39 3.26
CA TYR A 822 0.82 -0.49 4.38
C TYR A 822 1.09 -1.16 5.74
N GLY A 823 0.85 -2.46 5.88
CA GLY A 823 1.20 -3.21 7.09
C GLY A 823 2.70 -3.25 7.35
N GLU A 824 3.50 -3.62 6.34
CA GLU A 824 4.97 -3.58 6.40
C GLU A 824 5.48 -2.17 6.70
N ALA A 825 4.94 -1.15 6.03
CA ALA A 825 5.32 0.24 6.21
C ALA A 825 4.96 0.80 7.61
N ILE A 826 3.89 0.33 8.24
CA ILE A 826 3.57 0.70 9.63
C ILE A 826 4.47 -0.04 10.62
N ALA A 827 4.73 -1.33 10.39
CA ALA A 827 5.55 -2.16 11.27
C ALA A 827 7.04 -1.75 11.28
N GLY A 828 7.58 -1.33 10.14
CA GLY A 828 9.00 -0.96 10.00
C GLY A 828 9.42 0.35 10.67
N GLN A 829 8.50 1.15 11.23
CA GLN A 829 8.76 2.55 11.59
C GLN A 829 9.02 2.80 13.08
N ALA A 830 10.23 3.31 13.38
CA ALA A 830 10.72 3.50 14.74
C ALA A 830 10.32 4.84 15.42
N GLY A 831 9.50 5.70 14.80
CA GLY A 831 8.86 6.82 15.52
C GLY A 831 8.50 8.11 14.76
N THR A 832 8.91 8.30 13.51
CA THR A 832 8.48 9.49 12.73
C THR A 832 8.22 9.18 11.29
N TYR A 833 7.03 9.58 10.84
CA TYR A 833 6.63 9.38 9.46
C TYR A 833 5.51 10.36 9.07
N ARG A 834 5.40 10.68 7.77
CA ARG A 834 4.26 11.40 7.22
C ARG A 834 3.34 10.45 6.46
N LEU A 835 2.08 10.83 6.32
CA LEU A 835 1.09 10.04 5.57
C LEU A 835 1.53 9.81 4.11
N GLY A 836 2.14 10.81 3.49
CA GLY A 836 2.68 10.72 2.14
C GLY A 836 3.82 9.71 2.02
N ASP A 837 4.62 9.58 3.07
CA ASP A 837 5.70 8.60 3.11
C ASP A 837 5.09 7.17 3.14
N LEU A 838 4.05 6.94 3.97
CA LEU A 838 3.30 5.67 4.06
C LEU A 838 2.65 5.28 2.74
N PHE A 839 2.05 6.26 2.06
CA PHE A 839 1.52 6.08 0.72
C PHE A 839 2.61 5.64 -0.27
N PHE A 840 3.80 6.25 -0.22
CA PHE A 840 4.92 5.90 -1.09
C PHE A 840 5.47 4.49 -0.85
N GLU A 841 5.61 4.02 0.39
CA GLU A 841 6.02 2.63 0.63
C GLU A 841 4.97 1.63 0.12
N GLY A 842 3.68 1.98 0.18
CA GLY A 842 2.62 1.21 -0.51
C GLY A 842 2.86 1.15 -2.03
N GLN A 843 3.18 2.30 -2.65
CA GLN A 843 3.52 2.38 -4.08
C GLN A 843 4.77 1.55 -4.44
N VAL A 844 5.77 1.50 -3.56
CA VAL A 844 6.99 0.69 -3.72
C VAL A 844 6.67 -0.80 -3.54
N HIS A 845 5.93 -1.18 -2.49
CA HIS A 845 5.55 -2.57 -2.24
C HIS A 845 4.77 -3.14 -3.42
N ILE A 846 3.72 -2.47 -3.89
CA ILE A 846 2.94 -2.96 -5.03
C ILE A 846 3.76 -2.98 -6.33
N TYR A 847 4.68 -2.04 -6.53
CA TYR A 847 5.58 -2.07 -7.69
C TYR A 847 6.59 -3.24 -7.64
N LEU A 848 7.03 -3.63 -6.44
CA LEU A 848 7.92 -4.77 -6.24
C LEU A 848 7.20 -6.12 -6.38
N ASN A 849 5.93 -6.19 -5.97
CA ASN A 849 5.19 -7.43 -5.77
C ASN A 849 4.10 -7.71 -6.82
N ALA A 850 3.62 -6.72 -7.55
CA ALA A 850 2.67 -6.90 -8.66
C ALA A 850 3.37 -7.00 -10.03
N SER A 851 2.62 -7.40 -11.06
CA SER A 851 3.07 -7.26 -12.45
C SER A 851 3.38 -5.79 -12.77
N GLU A 852 4.30 -5.53 -13.72
CA GLU A 852 4.72 -4.15 -14.03
C GLU A 852 3.53 -3.26 -14.45
N ALA A 853 2.59 -3.82 -15.22
CA ALA A 853 1.37 -3.13 -15.62
C ALA A 853 0.43 -2.89 -14.42
N ALA A 854 0.21 -3.90 -13.56
CA ALA A 854 -0.64 -3.77 -12.38
C ALA A 854 -0.10 -2.73 -11.40
N GLY A 855 1.19 -2.79 -11.04
CA GLY A 855 1.83 -1.80 -10.17
C GLY A 855 1.80 -0.38 -10.76
N ARG A 856 1.94 -0.23 -12.09
CA ARG A 856 1.79 1.06 -12.77
C ARG A 856 0.36 1.60 -12.67
N VAL A 857 -0.65 0.78 -12.99
CA VAL A 857 -2.07 1.15 -12.90
C VAL A 857 -2.45 1.54 -11.47
N GLN A 858 -2.07 0.74 -10.48
CA GLN A 858 -2.48 0.96 -9.10
C GLN A 858 -1.84 2.21 -8.48
N ASN A 859 -0.61 2.54 -8.86
CA ASN A 859 0.04 3.80 -8.45
C ASN A 859 -0.61 5.04 -9.08
N HIS A 860 -1.35 4.90 -10.19
CA HIS A 860 -2.21 5.95 -10.73
C HIS A 860 -3.61 5.99 -10.10
N LEU A 861 -4.11 4.88 -9.57
CA LEU A 861 -5.47 4.77 -9.02
C LEU A 861 -5.61 5.24 -7.56
N TYR A 862 -4.64 4.96 -6.69
CA TYR A 862 -4.79 5.33 -5.27
C TYR A 862 -4.35 6.77 -5.01
N HIS A 863 -5.09 7.48 -4.16
CA HIS A 863 -4.84 8.89 -3.80
C HIS A 863 -4.93 9.14 -2.30
N ILE A 864 -4.24 10.18 -1.83
CA ILE A 864 -4.37 10.70 -0.46
C ILE A 864 -5.44 11.79 -0.45
N PHE A 865 -6.55 11.51 0.21
CA PHE A 865 -7.57 12.47 0.62
C PHE A 865 -7.16 13.04 1.98
N GLY A 866 -6.53 14.21 1.96
CA GLY A 866 -5.91 14.81 3.13
C GLY A 866 -4.54 15.40 2.83
N ASP A 867 -3.85 15.78 3.89
CA ASP A 867 -2.52 16.39 3.82
C ASP A 867 -1.43 15.29 3.78
N PRO A 868 -0.63 15.19 2.70
CA PRO A 868 0.43 14.18 2.60
C PRO A 868 1.56 14.42 3.62
N THR A 869 1.56 15.56 4.30
CA THR A 869 2.55 15.91 5.32
C THR A 869 2.08 15.70 6.75
N LEU A 870 0.84 15.21 6.93
CA LEU A 870 0.27 14.84 8.22
C LEU A 870 1.20 13.88 8.96
N ARG A 871 1.60 14.21 10.19
CA ARG A 871 2.46 13.34 11.00
C ARG A 871 1.72 12.10 11.50
N VAL A 872 2.07 10.95 10.97
CA VAL A 872 1.65 9.64 11.47
C VAL A 872 2.47 9.33 12.72
N ARG A 873 1.80 9.23 13.88
CA ARG A 873 2.44 9.00 15.17
C ARG A 873 2.13 7.60 15.65
N VAL A 874 3.13 6.76 15.87
CA VAL A 874 2.95 5.40 16.47
C VAL A 874 3.30 5.36 17.96
N LYS A 875 3.48 6.55 18.56
CA LYS A 875 3.82 6.81 19.97
C LYS A 875 3.22 8.15 20.41
N ARG A 876 2.80 8.23 21.67
CA ARG A 876 2.31 9.45 22.32
C ARG A 876 3.44 10.48 22.48
N PRO A 877 3.26 11.75 22.05
CA PRO A 877 4.30 12.77 22.18
C PRO A 877 4.38 13.35 23.60
N ILE A 878 4.94 12.57 24.53
CA ILE A 878 5.04 12.91 25.95
C ILE A 878 6.09 13.98 26.27
N THR A 879 7.02 14.26 25.36
CA THR A 879 8.10 15.23 25.62
C THR A 879 7.70 16.65 25.23
N VAL A 880 7.82 17.58 26.18
CA VAL A 880 7.75 19.02 25.92
C VAL A 880 9.14 19.51 25.48
N LEU A 881 9.27 19.87 24.21
CA LEU A 881 10.50 20.48 23.69
C LEU A 881 10.82 21.82 24.37
N ALA A 882 12.11 22.11 24.52
CA ALA A 882 12.60 23.34 25.14
C ALA A 882 12.20 24.57 24.31
N SER A 883 11.73 25.63 24.97
CA SER A 883 11.24 26.85 24.32
C SER A 883 12.31 27.92 24.05
N SER A 884 13.60 27.56 24.20
CA SER A 884 14.72 28.47 24.01
C SER A 884 15.97 27.71 23.58
N ALA A 885 16.76 28.33 22.71
CA ALA A 885 18.08 27.88 22.31
C ALA A 885 19.09 29.02 22.45
N ARG A 886 20.40 28.71 22.43
CA ARG A 886 21.45 29.72 22.25
C ARG A 886 22.08 29.52 20.88
N ALA A 887 21.96 30.53 20.01
CA ALA A 887 22.50 30.48 18.65
C ALA A 887 23.79 31.31 18.56
N SER A 888 24.89 30.66 18.19
CA SER A 888 26.18 31.30 17.92
C SER A 888 26.59 31.02 16.48
N ALA A 889 26.91 32.07 15.72
CA ALA A 889 27.42 31.94 14.36
C ALA A 889 28.95 32.00 14.35
N ALA A 890 29.57 31.11 13.57
CA ALA A 890 31.02 31.05 13.38
C ALA A 890 31.38 30.80 11.91
N LEU A 891 32.50 31.36 11.48
CA LEU A 891 33.10 31.09 10.18
C LEU A 891 34.09 29.93 10.29
N ILE A 892 33.66 28.73 9.92
CA ILE A 892 34.55 27.56 9.80
C ILE A 892 35.05 27.53 8.35
N GLY A 893 36.17 28.21 8.11
CA GLY A 893 36.76 28.34 6.77
C GLY A 893 36.02 29.37 5.90
N LYS A 894 35.31 28.90 4.87
CA LYS A 894 34.53 29.76 3.94
C LYS A 894 33.02 29.54 4.00
N ILE A 895 32.54 28.61 4.83
CA ILE A 895 31.13 28.27 4.94
C ILE A 895 30.64 28.83 6.29
N PRO A 896 29.67 29.75 6.31
CA PRO A 896 29.10 30.22 7.57
C PRO A 896 28.29 29.08 8.21
N THR A 897 28.62 28.74 9.45
CA THR A 897 27.95 27.69 10.23
C THR A 897 27.27 28.30 11.44
N LEU A 898 26.05 27.84 11.73
CA LEU A 898 25.26 28.28 12.87
C LEU A 898 25.17 27.14 13.89
N SER A 899 25.90 27.28 14.99
CA SER A 899 25.87 26.33 16.11
C SER A 899 24.76 26.73 17.07
N ILE A 900 23.79 25.84 17.31
CA ILE A 900 22.65 26.10 18.19
C ILE A 900 22.65 25.12 19.35
N SER A 901 22.95 25.60 20.56
CA SER A 901 22.81 24.81 21.78
C SER A 901 21.34 24.60 22.13
N TYR A 902 20.92 23.35 22.27
CA TYR A 902 19.54 22.94 22.53
C TYR A 902 19.49 21.70 23.42
N ALA A 903 18.53 21.64 24.34
CA ALA A 903 18.52 20.63 25.40
C ALA A 903 18.11 19.21 24.95
N THR A 904 17.32 19.09 23.88
CA THR A 904 16.81 17.80 23.40
C THR A 904 17.67 17.28 22.26
N ASP A 905 18.48 16.25 22.52
CA ASP A 905 19.16 15.48 21.47
C ASP A 905 18.15 14.81 20.53
N GLY A 906 18.54 14.60 19.27
CA GLY A 906 17.67 14.08 18.22
C GLY A 906 16.66 15.10 17.66
N ALA A 907 16.48 16.26 18.31
CA ALA A 907 15.58 17.28 17.79
C ALA A 907 16.13 17.90 16.49
N THR A 908 15.29 18.03 15.48
CA THR A 908 15.57 18.76 14.25
C THR A 908 15.14 20.21 14.42
N LEU A 909 16.10 21.13 14.27
CA LEU A 909 15.89 22.56 14.31
C LEU A 909 15.88 23.10 12.87
N THR A 910 14.76 23.64 12.42
CA THR A 910 14.68 24.47 11.21
C THR A 910 14.77 25.94 11.60
N VAL A 911 15.67 26.69 10.96
CA VAL A 911 15.92 28.10 11.26
C VAL A 911 15.45 28.98 10.11
N TYR A 912 14.72 30.04 10.45
CA TYR A 912 14.16 31.01 9.52
C TYR A 912 14.65 32.43 9.84
N HIS A 913 14.63 33.28 8.81
CA HIS A 913 14.83 34.72 8.88
C HIS A 913 13.63 35.42 8.23
N GLU A 914 12.97 36.30 8.96
CA GLU A 914 11.93 37.16 8.38
C GLU A 914 12.52 38.25 7.47
N SER A 915 12.21 38.16 6.18
CA SER A 915 12.65 39.13 5.17
C SER A 915 12.08 40.52 5.44
N ALA A 916 12.94 41.51 5.66
CA ALA A 916 12.51 42.90 5.84
C ALA A 916 11.77 43.49 4.61
N LEU A 917 11.93 42.90 3.42
CA LEU A 917 11.29 43.34 2.18
C LEU A 917 9.92 42.69 1.95
N SER A 918 9.86 41.35 1.99
CA SER A 918 8.63 40.59 1.70
C SER A 918 7.81 40.23 2.93
N ARG A 919 8.37 40.38 4.15
CA ARG A 919 7.84 39.85 5.43
C ARG A 919 7.60 38.34 5.44
N ALA A 920 8.13 37.63 4.46
CA ALA A 920 8.11 36.17 4.41
C ALA A 920 9.23 35.58 5.28
N LEU A 921 8.98 34.41 5.86
CA LEU A 921 9.99 33.61 6.55
C LEU A 921 10.84 32.87 5.53
N ILE A 922 12.11 33.24 5.42
CA ILE A 922 13.09 32.59 4.56
C ILE A 922 13.83 31.52 5.37
N PRO A 923 13.83 30.24 4.98
CA PRO A 923 14.62 29.19 5.63
C PRO A 923 16.11 29.44 5.38
N ILE A 924 16.93 29.51 6.44
CA ILE A 924 18.38 29.73 6.31
C ILE A 924 19.22 28.48 6.58
N GLY A 925 18.63 27.45 7.20
CA GLY A 925 19.25 26.13 7.37
C GLY A 925 18.47 25.23 8.35
N ARG A 926 18.76 23.93 8.31
CA ARG A 926 18.23 22.90 9.22
C ARG A 926 19.36 22.01 9.71
N GLY A 927 19.26 21.54 10.96
CA GLY A 927 20.17 20.51 11.49
C GLY A 927 19.60 19.76 12.68
N VAL A 928 20.21 18.62 13.00
CA VAL A 928 19.81 17.73 14.10
C VAL A 928 20.71 17.95 15.31
N VAL A 929 20.13 18.09 16.49
CA VAL A 929 20.84 18.25 17.75
C VAL A 929 21.53 16.94 18.15
N LYS A 930 22.84 17.02 18.38
CA LYS A 930 23.69 15.90 18.81
C LYS A 930 24.58 16.37 19.97
N LYS A 931 24.52 15.71 21.13
CA LYS A 931 25.27 16.10 22.35
C LYS A 931 24.99 17.54 22.80
N GLY A 932 23.74 17.97 22.69
CA GLY A 932 23.24 19.29 23.12
C GLY A 932 23.46 20.43 22.13
N VAL A 933 23.96 20.16 20.91
CA VAL A 933 24.20 21.18 19.88
C VAL A 933 23.76 20.69 18.50
N ALA A 934 23.02 21.52 17.75
CA ALA A 934 22.85 21.36 16.32
C ALA A 934 23.88 22.24 15.58
N GLU A 935 24.72 21.63 14.76
CA GLU A 935 25.58 22.35 13.81
C GLU A 935 24.83 22.48 12.48
N ILE A 936 24.49 23.71 12.11
CA ILE A 936 23.65 24.00 10.94
C ILE A 936 24.51 24.66 9.87
N GLN A 937 24.73 23.95 8.77
CA GLN A 937 25.26 24.56 7.55
C GLN A 937 24.19 25.47 6.95
N LEU A 938 24.52 26.74 6.72
CA LEU A 938 23.59 27.67 6.11
C LEU A 938 23.45 27.42 4.61
N LEU A 939 22.23 27.66 4.12
CA LEU A 939 21.91 27.66 2.69
C LEU A 939 22.45 28.92 1.95
N THR A 940 22.91 29.93 2.70
CA THR A 940 23.43 31.19 2.14
C THR A 940 24.93 31.34 2.38
N ASN A 941 25.63 31.94 1.41
CA ASN A 941 27.04 32.32 1.53
C ASN A 941 27.22 33.69 2.22
N GLN A 942 26.15 34.36 2.66
CA GLN A 942 26.21 35.64 3.38
C GLN A 942 26.45 35.41 4.88
N GLU A 943 27.29 36.25 5.48
CA GLU A 943 27.45 36.29 6.94
C GLU A 943 26.16 36.79 7.60
N LEU A 944 25.72 36.08 8.65
CA LEU A 944 24.56 36.51 9.45
C LEU A 944 24.96 37.67 10.39
N PRO A 945 24.22 38.79 10.42
CA PRO A 945 24.56 39.92 11.28
C PRO A 945 24.56 39.58 12.78
N ASP A 946 25.51 40.17 13.50
CA ASP A 946 25.56 40.07 14.97
C ASP A 946 24.30 40.71 15.59
N GLY A 947 23.63 39.96 16.46
CA GLY A 947 22.38 40.36 17.07
C GLY A 947 21.13 40.22 16.21
N MET A 948 21.21 39.61 15.03
CA MET A 948 20.07 39.21 14.21
C MET A 948 19.10 38.31 15.01
N ILE A 949 17.79 38.54 14.85
CA ILE A 949 16.76 37.65 15.39
C ILE A 949 16.41 36.63 14.32
N VAL A 950 16.38 35.35 14.70
CA VAL A 950 15.91 34.24 13.89
C VAL A 950 14.74 33.54 14.57
N GLN A 951 13.82 33.02 13.76
CA GLN A 951 12.77 32.13 14.22
C GLN A 951 13.26 30.68 14.10
N ILE A 952 12.95 29.83 15.07
CA ILE A 952 13.39 28.43 15.14
C ILE A 952 12.16 27.56 15.37
N ALA A 953 11.94 26.60 14.47
CA ALA A 953 11.03 25.49 14.69
C ALA A 953 11.85 24.28 15.14
N ALA A 954 11.70 23.91 16.41
CA ALA A 954 12.22 22.67 16.97
C ALA A 954 11.18 21.55 16.83
N THR A 955 11.61 20.42 16.31
CA THR A 955 10.77 19.24 16.09
C THR A 955 11.51 17.99 16.54
N HIS A 956 10.80 17.00 17.06
CA HIS A 956 11.35 15.70 17.43
C HIS A 956 10.24 14.65 17.23
N PRO A 957 10.58 13.38 16.95
CA PRO A 957 9.58 12.34 16.75
C PRO A 957 8.58 12.22 17.90
N ASP A 958 9.06 11.89 19.09
CA ASP A 958 8.24 11.62 20.29
C ASP A 958 7.88 12.90 21.09
N ALA A 959 7.81 14.06 20.44
CA ALA A 959 7.60 15.33 21.11
C ALA A 959 6.65 16.28 20.38
N MET A 960 6.17 17.27 21.12
CA MET A 960 5.43 18.41 20.57
C MET A 960 6.38 19.44 19.98
N ALA A 961 6.11 19.88 18.75
CA ALA A 961 6.89 20.90 18.07
C ALA A 961 6.85 22.24 18.84
N ARG A 962 7.95 22.98 18.78
CA ARG A 962 8.07 24.31 19.41
C ARG A 962 8.56 25.32 18.40
N TYR A 963 7.86 26.45 18.33
CA TYR A 963 8.27 27.61 17.56
C TYR A 963 8.65 28.75 18.51
N PHE A 964 9.86 29.30 18.38
CA PHE A 964 10.37 30.36 19.24
C PHE A 964 11.41 31.22 18.51
N THR A 965 11.82 32.34 19.11
CA THR A 965 12.88 33.20 18.56
C THR A 965 14.20 33.04 19.32
N SER A 966 15.31 33.26 18.61
CA SER A 966 16.65 33.34 19.20
C SER A 966 17.40 34.53 18.61
N LYS A 967 18.33 35.09 19.38
CA LYS A 967 19.23 36.15 18.94
C LYS A 967 20.61 35.57 18.65
N ILE A 968 21.10 35.75 17.42
CA ILE A 968 22.42 35.29 17.01
C ILE A 968 23.50 36.13 17.71
N THR A 969 24.53 35.44 18.22
CA THR A 969 25.79 36.06 18.65
C THR A 969 26.89 35.63 17.69
N VAL A 970 27.57 36.57 17.04
CA VAL A 970 28.68 36.25 16.12
C VAL A 970 30.00 36.23 16.89
N ALA A 971 30.68 35.08 16.91
CA ALA A 971 32.01 34.98 17.48
C ALA A 971 33.03 35.69 16.56
N ARG A 972 33.54 36.85 16.99
CA ARG A 972 34.64 37.52 16.29
C ARG A 972 35.96 36.85 16.69
N PRO A 973 36.84 36.48 15.74
CA PRO A 973 38.20 36.10 16.09
C PRO A 973 38.96 37.33 16.65
N ASP A 974 39.67 37.12 17.75
CA ASP A 974 40.58 38.10 18.38
C ASP A 974 41.89 38.30 17.57
#